data_AF-A0A2J7R0H9-F1
#
_entry.id   AF-A0A2J7R0H9-F1
#
_cell.length_a   1.000
_cell.length_b   1.000
_cell.length_c   1.000
_cell.angle_alpha   90.00
_cell.angle_beta   90.00
_cell.angle_gamma   90.00
#
_symmetry.space_group_name_H-M   'P 1'
#
loop_
_entity.id
_entity.type
_entity.pdbx_description
1 polymer ?
#
loop_
_entity_poly.entity_id
_entity_poly.type
_entity_poly.pdbx_seq_one_letter_code
_entity_poly.pdbx_strand_id
1 'polypeptide(L)'
;MMRRLFSSYYFIHQINENKAMTVLASRGAELIEELRMKRIREQENQEHRILEKIRVKMERIKATQQKIQGPMFKEPESHHVAVRSGDYYMFEELDDDVLEEKDETSSDDEGGKHDGERRITLSKFLDTAFKTDMERAAELALAKGTAEEDVADGGRRSSVKLTRNKSSFFTCETEITPQAQASSPSLRSDYMVPTSPEGSKGSYPSRHYPQDEADAASTTKDASSETEVRMSVGQRIWLMVKFAWAFVESAMVTLTKHLNHISRDYRYVMEVLTLEKKMLKEKPDFAQGVRVGSAMIWQPVPSATERSKLRLGGADDQAARTGDITDVYTETSSSQSASQQPPVSLEQMDETQELSAKDQAPIVRLVLALWFAIISHSDLVCYFMVFLYQIKSATILSLPLPLMVFLWGTLTIPRPTKTFWVTMIAYTEVIVIVKWMFQFEFLPWNGTEVIEKNPFFPPRIIGIESKPNYATYDLFLLLIIFFHRYMLKSLGLWKTTYEDPVTFKEKEQKFRLETEGDPVGLHRVDEEDTLTADIATPTRKEVATLKHGGSRLSYSAPGLGISGSSSQLGRGSCLRRRSSAGSVSDQVVTQGGRRLSAYKTSLDQSEAGDHARSAEEEPSASNVIVVRTDEENAGDHIPGFLVVASKRYCDSVKGFFSHLLSRVQRVTADVYALMFLCDFFNFMVVIFGFASFGSDLGEGGVSAYLEENKVPIPFLVMLILQFALIVVDRALYLRKYILGKIVFQFLLVVGVHIWMFFILPLVTDKQFSAELPPQMWYMVKCFYLLLSAYQIRSGYPTRILGNVLCKRYNVLNMVLFKGFMAVPFLFELRALMDWMWTDTSMTVWDWLKMEDIFANIFQHKCARRMESEYPQPRGEKKKPLVKYFMGGGGLFVIIAVIWFPLVIFALGSTVGQPNLPYDVTVTMDIGNYQPIYEMSAQNNTVNTIDKMSEQSWNKMQNAYMKNKAALTFLSNYDYTDIAVIRMSNSSRMVWGISQPDRDYLIADLQSSKQIVIRFTWHVSRLNPNPKTTGEASSSHVYELEADVDGKSNPQRQNLIKMLNGTHVSTLIPNIFPKFLKVSNRGMATPITQLMAPLASPLDAAYRNLSLQYNGDNRSSSQSWWSLEETCNDENYENFLKKIDDDHCSKLVMYTFNDKSFPKTLSFISGEGIIGLYFGLVLLFSKIIRSIMTGLLEKIMFTDLPNVDRILQLCLDIYLVRESGELDLEEDLFAKLVFLYRSPETLIKWTRPREEGEGEEGNAQPVIAQ
;
A
#
# COMPACT_ATOMS: atom_id res chain seq x y z
N MET A 1 23.97 6.62 41.01
CA MET A 1 24.07 5.19 40.60
C MET A 1 25.39 4.86 39.91
N MET A 2 25.63 5.27 38.64
CA MET A 2 26.74 4.76 37.80
C MET A 2 28.15 4.76 38.43
N ARG A 3 28.52 5.77 39.25
CA ARG A 3 29.84 5.79 39.94
C ARG A 3 30.10 4.53 40.79
N ARG A 4 29.07 3.93 41.40
CA ARG A 4 29.16 2.67 42.17
C ARG A 4 29.26 1.42 41.26
N LEU A 5 28.74 1.52 40.04
CA LEU A 5 28.85 0.45 39.03
C LEU A 5 30.25 0.43 38.42
N PHE A 6 30.83 1.60 38.10
CA PHE A 6 32.21 1.70 37.61
C PHE A 6 33.27 1.26 38.62
N SER A 7 32.98 1.33 39.92
CA SER A 7 33.83 0.79 41.00
C SER A 7 33.55 -0.68 41.34
N SER A 8 32.75 -1.39 40.54
CA SER A 8 32.37 -2.78 40.80
C SER A 8 33.24 -3.77 40.02
N TYR A 9 33.53 -4.93 40.62
CA TYR A 9 34.25 -6.02 39.95
C TYR A 9 33.57 -6.47 38.65
N TYR A 10 32.24 -6.49 38.60
CA TYR A 10 31.45 -6.78 37.40
C TYR A 10 31.77 -5.83 36.22
N PHE A 11 32.18 -4.59 36.47
CA PHE A 11 32.58 -3.66 35.41
C PHE A 11 33.95 -4.00 34.80
N ILE A 12 34.82 -4.70 35.52
CA ILE A 12 36.10 -5.21 34.98
C ILE A 12 35.83 -6.28 33.90
N HIS A 13 34.84 -7.16 34.13
CA HIS A 13 34.36 -8.07 33.10
C HIS A 13 33.84 -7.31 31.88
N GLN A 14 33.00 -6.27 32.06
CA GLN A 14 32.50 -5.45 30.96
C GLN A 14 33.61 -4.69 30.20
N ILE A 15 34.69 -4.28 30.88
CA ILE A 15 35.87 -3.70 30.23
C ILE A 15 36.55 -4.74 29.33
N ASN A 16 36.74 -5.97 29.82
CA ASN A 16 37.33 -7.06 29.03
C ASN A 16 36.42 -7.48 27.87
N GLU A 17 35.09 -7.44 28.06
CA GLU A 17 34.08 -7.63 27.03
C GLU A 17 34.26 -6.65 25.86
N ASN A 18 34.43 -5.37 26.20
CA ASN A 18 34.61 -4.28 25.23
C ASN A 18 36.01 -4.30 24.57
N LYS A 19 37.08 -4.68 25.30
CA LYS A 19 38.41 -4.94 24.70
C LYS A 19 38.30 -6.00 23.60
N ALA A 20 37.66 -7.13 23.91
CA ALA A 20 37.57 -8.27 22.99
C ALA A 20 36.78 -7.91 21.72
N MET A 21 35.66 -7.16 21.83
CA MET A 21 34.97 -6.63 20.64
C MET A 21 35.84 -5.65 19.83
N THR A 22 36.67 -4.83 20.49
CA THR A 22 37.54 -3.88 19.80
C THR A 22 38.61 -4.58 18.96
N VAL A 23 39.09 -5.75 19.42
CA VAL A 23 40.03 -6.60 18.66
C VAL A 23 39.32 -7.32 17.52
N LEU A 24 38.19 -7.98 17.79
CA LEU A 24 37.43 -8.76 16.79
C LEU A 24 36.68 -7.92 15.76
N ALA A 25 36.63 -6.59 15.91
CA ALA A 25 35.98 -5.68 14.97
C ALA A 25 36.43 -5.89 13.51
N SER A 26 37.71 -6.18 13.23
CA SER A 26 38.15 -6.50 11.87
C SER A 26 37.60 -7.84 11.35
N ARG A 27 37.53 -8.85 12.21
CA ARG A 27 37.00 -10.19 11.89
C ARG A 27 35.50 -10.16 11.60
N GLY A 28 34.74 -9.33 12.31
CA GLY A 28 33.33 -9.08 12.02
C GLY A 28 33.09 -8.42 10.66
N ALA A 29 33.97 -7.51 10.23
CA ALA A 29 33.90 -6.90 8.90
C ALA A 29 34.30 -7.88 7.78
N GLU A 30 35.31 -8.73 8.04
CA GLU A 30 35.76 -9.79 7.13
C GLU A 30 34.65 -10.82 6.86
N LEU A 31 34.03 -11.38 7.90
CA LEU A 31 32.91 -12.34 7.78
C LEU A 31 31.73 -11.75 6.98
N ILE A 32 31.44 -10.46 7.14
CA ILE A 32 30.36 -9.78 6.42
C ILE A 32 30.67 -9.63 4.92
N GLU A 33 31.94 -9.38 4.57
CA GLU A 33 32.35 -9.27 3.16
C GLU A 33 32.51 -10.66 2.51
N GLU A 34 32.93 -11.68 3.27
CA GLU A 34 32.93 -13.08 2.84
C GLU A 34 31.51 -13.56 2.48
N LEU A 35 30.53 -13.33 3.36
CA LEU A 35 29.11 -13.63 3.10
C LEU A 35 28.57 -12.85 1.88
N ARG A 36 28.99 -11.59 1.69
CA ARG A 36 28.62 -10.79 0.52
C ARG A 36 29.20 -11.38 -0.77
N MET A 37 30.49 -11.70 -0.78
CA MET A 37 31.19 -12.25 -1.95
C MET A 37 30.67 -13.65 -2.31
N LYS A 38 30.35 -14.47 -1.30
CA LYS A 38 29.65 -15.75 -1.49
C LYS A 38 28.31 -15.56 -2.21
N ARG A 39 27.47 -14.64 -1.71
CA ARG A 39 26.15 -14.34 -2.31
C ARG A 39 26.25 -13.81 -3.75
N ILE A 40 27.23 -12.94 -4.05
CA ILE A 40 27.47 -12.45 -5.42
C ILE A 40 27.79 -13.64 -6.34
N ARG A 41 28.74 -14.51 -5.94
CA ARG A 41 29.13 -15.68 -6.73
C ARG A 41 28.00 -16.71 -6.91
N GLU A 42 27.19 -16.91 -5.86
CA GLU A 42 25.99 -17.76 -5.93
C GLU A 42 24.98 -17.22 -6.95
N GLN A 43 24.78 -15.90 -6.99
CA GLN A 43 23.92 -15.26 -7.98
C GLN A 43 24.53 -15.29 -9.39
N GLU A 44 25.82 -15.01 -9.56
CA GLU A 44 26.50 -15.09 -10.87
C GLU A 44 26.38 -16.51 -11.46
N ASN A 45 26.54 -17.55 -10.62
CA ASN A 45 26.33 -18.94 -11.01
C ASN A 45 24.86 -19.25 -11.34
N GLN A 46 23.88 -18.68 -10.63
CA GLN A 46 22.45 -18.82 -10.96
C GLN A 46 22.09 -18.11 -12.27
N GLU A 47 22.57 -16.88 -12.48
CA GLU A 47 22.37 -16.13 -13.72
C GLU A 47 23.02 -16.86 -14.91
N HIS A 48 24.22 -17.44 -14.76
CA HIS A 48 24.84 -18.28 -15.79
C HIS A 48 23.98 -19.49 -16.12
N ARG A 49 23.59 -20.31 -15.12
CA ARG A 49 22.75 -21.50 -15.33
C ARG A 49 21.40 -21.16 -15.98
N ILE A 50 20.82 -20.01 -15.67
CA ILE A 50 19.57 -19.55 -16.28
C ILE A 50 19.80 -19.14 -17.75
N LEU A 51 20.86 -18.39 -18.05
CA LEU A 51 21.21 -18.00 -19.42
C LEU A 51 21.57 -19.22 -20.29
N GLU A 52 22.23 -20.21 -19.70
CA GLU A 52 22.59 -21.49 -20.30
C GLU A 52 21.36 -22.36 -20.60
N LYS A 53 20.44 -22.52 -19.63
CA LYS A 53 19.13 -23.16 -19.88
C LYS A 53 18.30 -22.42 -20.94
N ILE A 54 18.33 -21.08 -20.95
CA ILE A 54 17.67 -20.27 -22.00
C ILE A 54 18.31 -20.50 -23.37
N ARG A 55 19.64 -20.55 -23.46
CA ARG A 55 20.36 -20.81 -24.71
C ARG A 55 20.03 -22.20 -25.26
N VAL A 56 20.13 -23.24 -24.45
CA VAL A 56 19.81 -24.61 -24.85
C VAL A 56 18.35 -24.72 -25.29
N LYS A 57 17.42 -24.06 -24.58
CA LYS A 57 16.01 -24.02 -24.99
C LYS A 57 15.82 -23.28 -26.32
N MET A 58 16.51 -22.16 -26.54
CA MET A 58 16.49 -21.43 -27.82
C MET A 58 17.01 -22.29 -28.97
N GLU A 59 18.15 -22.96 -28.77
CA GLU A 59 18.74 -23.86 -29.77
C GLU A 59 17.81 -25.06 -30.06
N ARG A 60 17.11 -25.59 -29.04
CA ARG A 60 16.04 -26.59 -29.23
C ARG A 60 14.86 -26.03 -30.04
N ILE A 61 14.32 -24.84 -29.70
CA ILE A 61 13.21 -24.21 -30.43
C ILE A 61 13.58 -23.99 -31.91
N LYS A 62 14.80 -23.50 -32.19
CA LYS A 62 15.31 -23.36 -33.56
C LYS A 62 15.40 -24.69 -34.30
N ALA A 63 15.97 -25.72 -33.65
CA ALA A 63 16.06 -27.05 -34.24
C ALA A 63 14.67 -27.64 -34.54
N THR A 64 13.71 -27.49 -33.63
CA THR A 64 12.31 -27.90 -33.84
C THR A 64 11.66 -27.13 -34.99
N GLN A 65 11.86 -25.81 -35.07
CA GLN A 65 11.30 -25.01 -36.17
C GLN A 65 11.94 -25.38 -37.51
N GLN A 66 13.25 -25.63 -37.56
CA GLN A 66 13.95 -26.11 -38.74
C GLN A 66 13.53 -27.53 -39.16
N LYS A 67 13.25 -28.43 -38.20
CA LYS A 67 12.65 -29.78 -38.43
C LYS A 67 11.26 -29.65 -39.07
N ILE A 68 10.44 -28.71 -38.60
CA ILE A 68 9.07 -28.42 -39.09
C ILE A 68 9.06 -27.74 -40.46
N GLN A 69 9.99 -26.80 -40.71
CA GLN A 69 10.11 -26.06 -41.98
C GLN A 69 10.60 -26.98 -43.11
N GLY A 70 11.59 -27.83 -42.85
CA GLY A 70 12.11 -28.82 -43.79
C GLY A 70 12.89 -28.22 -44.98
N PRO A 71 13.43 -29.06 -45.88
CA PRO A 71 14.35 -28.66 -46.95
C PRO A 71 13.69 -27.90 -48.13
N MET A 72 12.38 -27.70 -48.08
CA MET A 72 11.61 -27.01 -49.13
C MET A 72 10.97 -25.69 -48.63
N PHE A 73 11.28 -25.27 -47.41
CA PHE A 73 10.81 -24.01 -46.86
C PHE A 73 11.30 -22.82 -47.68
N LYS A 74 10.42 -21.84 -47.89
CA LYS A 74 10.78 -20.52 -48.40
C LYS A 74 10.40 -19.50 -47.34
N GLU A 75 11.40 -18.73 -46.90
CA GLU A 75 11.20 -17.64 -45.95
C GLU A 75 10.14 -16.65 -46.48
N PRO A 76 9.20 -16.20 -45.62
CA PRO A 76 8.11 -15.32 -46.04
C PRO A 76 8.62 -13.90 -46.32
N GLU A 77 8.49 -13.45 -47.57
CA GLU A 77 8.94 -12.12 -48.04
C GLU A 77 8.23 -10.92 -47.36
N SER A 78 7.25 -11.14 -46.48
CA SER A 78 6.65 -10.09 -45.66
C SER A 78 5.96 -10.63 -44.40
N HIS A 79 5.97 -9.83 -43.33
CA HIS A 79 5.28 -10.10 -42.05
C HIS A 79 3.81 -10.53 -42.21
N HIS A 80 3.09 -9.97 -43.19
CA HIS A 80 1.69 -10.36 -43.43
C HIS A 80 1.50 -11.75 -44.04
N VAL A 81 2.53 -12.31 -44.66
CA VAL A 81 2.60 -13.71 -45.07
C VAL A 81 3.10 -14.57 -43.91
N ALA A 82 4.14 -14.14 -43.19
CA ALA A 82 4.70 -14.84 -42.04
C ALA A 82 3.65 -15.13 -40.94
N VAL A 83 2.97 -14.09 -40.44
CA VAL A 83 1.90 -14.19 -39.42
C VAL A 83 0.67 -15.02 -39.88
N ARG A 84 0.63 -15.44 -41.16
CA ARG A 84 -0.42 -16.28 -41.75
C ARG A 84 0.10 -17.54 -42.43
N SER A 85 1.38 -17.89 -42.26
CA SER A 85 2.03 -19.05 -42.86
C SER A 85 1.54 -20.38 -42.28
N GLY A 86 0.98 -20.33 -41.07
CA GLY A 86 0.63 -21.49 -40.29
C GLY A 86 -0.37 -22.43 -40.96
N ASP A 87 -0.03 -23.72 -40.93
CA ASP A 87 -0.79 -24.83 -41.50
C ASP A 87 -0.63 -26.11 -40.64
N TYR A 88 -1.36 -27.18 -40.97
CA TYR A 88 -1.49 -28.41 -40.17
C TYR A 88 -0.16 -29.11 -39.85
N TYR A 89 0.82 -29.08 -40.76
CA TYR A 89 2.11 -29.78 -40.61
C TYR A 89 2.90 -29.36 -39.36
N MET A 90 2.66 -28.15 -38.84
CA MET A 90 3.31 -27.67 -37.61
C MET A 90 2.84 -28.40 -36.34
N PHE A 91 1.80 -29.24 -36.41
CA PHE A 91 1.19 -29.98 -35.30
C PHE A 91 1.21 -31.50 -35.53
N GLU A 92 1.99 -31.95 -36.50
CA GLU A 92 2.38 -33.34 -36.64
C GLU A 92 3.39 -33.67 -35.53
N GLU A 93 3.13 -34.76 -34.82
CA GLU A 93 4.03 -35.29 -33.80
C GLU A 93 5.10 -36.07 -34.54
N LEU A 94 6.16 -35.36 -34.93
CA LEU A 94 7.36 -35.94 -35.51
C LEU A 94 8.09 -36.73 -34.42
N ASP A 95 8.26 -38.03 -34.62
CA ASP A 95 8.95 -38.93 -33.68
C ASP A 95 10.24 -38.27 -33.13
N ASP A 96 10.32 -38.16 -31.81
CA ASP A 96 11.32 -37.34 -31.08
C ASP A 96 12.22 -38.21 -30.17
N ASP A 97 12.42 -39.48 -30.57
CA ASP A 97 13.30 -40.52 -29.99
C ASP A 97 14.78 -40.10 -29.76
N VAL A 98 15.14 -38.87 -30.13
CA VAL A 98 16.52 -38.38 -30.20
C VAL A 98 16.80 -37.24 -29.20
N LEU A 99 15.78 -36.57 -28.64
CA LEU A 99 15.98 -35.31 -27.90
C LEU A 99 15.22 -35.12 -26.57
N GLU A 100 14.47 -36.10 -26.04
CA GLU A 100 13.97 -36.05 -24.66
C GLU A 100 15.05 -36.39 -23.61
N GLU A 101 16.07 -35.53 -23.47
CA GLU A 101 16.64 -35.32 -22.14
C GLU A 101 15.54 -34.69 -21.27
N LYS A 102 15.21 -35.33 -20.15
CA LYS A 102 14.09 -34.92 -19.29
C LYS A 102 14.30 -33.50 -18.77
N ASP A 103 13.45 -32.57 -19.22
CA ASP A 103 13.39 -31.20 -18.72
C ASP A 103 12.92 -31.18 -17.25
N GLU A 104 13.85 -31.38 -16.30
CA GLU A 104 13.67 -31.08 -14.88
C GLU A 104 13.54 -29.56 -14.69
N THR A 105 12.37 -29.04 -15.04
CA THR A 105 12.04 -27.60 -15.03
C THR A 105 10.63 -27.31 -14.48
N SER A 106 10.04 -28.22 -13.69
CA SER A 106 8.77 -27.97 -13.00
C SER A 106 8.68 -28.36 -11.51
N SER A 107 9.77 -28.80 -10.85
CA SER A 107 9.78 -29.04 -9.40
C SER A 107 11.14 -28.91 -8.69
N ASP A 108 11.89 -27.82 -8.92
CA ASP A 108 12.90 -27.33 -7.95
C ASP A 108 12.20 -26.74 -6.70
N ASP A 109 11.47 -27.58 -5.97
CA ASP A 109 11.04 -27.28 -4.60
C ASP A 109 12.09 -27.91 -3.68
N GLU A 110 13.04 -27.11 -3.18
CA GLU A 110 14.03 -27.53 -2.17
C GLU A 110 13.34 -27.81 -0.82
N GLY A 111 12.53 -28.87 -0.79
CA GLY A 111 11.96 -29.48 0.41
C GLY A 111 13.03 -30.19 1.22
N GLY A 112 14.01 -29.42 1.71
CA GLY A 112 15.20 -29.90 2.40
C GLY A 112 14.89 -31.00 3.40
N LYS A 113 15.46 -32.19 3.15
CA LYS A 113 15.13 -33.43 3.86
C LYS A 113 15.86 -33.53 5.21
N HIS A 114 15.65 -32.53 6.06
CA HIS A 114 15.99 -32.62 7.47
C HIS A 114 15.03 -33.59 8.16
N ASP A 115 15.54 -34.76 8.49
CA ASP A 115 14.94 -35.66 9.46
C ASP A 115 15.25 -35.10 10.86
N GLY A 116 14.26 -34.39 11.42
CA GLY A 116 14.33 -33.73 12.72
C GLY A 116 12.95 -33.23 13.15
N GLU A 117 12.54 -33.60 14.36
CA GLU A 117 11.37 -33.15 15.16
C GLU A 117 10.37 -32.18 14.49
N ARG A 118 9.53 -32.71 13.59
CA ARG A 118 8.48 -31.94 12.92
C ARG A 118 7.33 -31.56 13.87
N ARG A 119 7.38 -30.37 14.47
CA ARG A 119 6.18 -29.63 14.93
C ARG A 119 5.38 -29.15 13.70
N ILE A 120 4.05 -29.05 13.84
CA ILE A 120 3.13 -28.79 12.71
C ILE A 120 3.19 -27.30 12.31
N THR A 121 3.53 -27.01 11.05
CA THR A 121 3.49 -25.64 10.51
C THR A 121 2.05 -25.18 10.31
N LEU A 122 1.76 -23.88 10.45
CA LEU A 122 0.40 -23.34 10.35
C LEU A 122 -0.31 -23.73 9.04
N SER A 123 0.42 -23.79 7.92
CA SER A 123 -0.09 -24.28 6.63
C SER A 123 -0.54 -25.74 6.68
N LYS A 124 0.24 -26.62 7.31
CA LYS A 124 -0.09 -28.05 7.48
C LYS A 124 -1.15 -28.26 8.55
N PHE A 125 -1.20 -27.41 9.58
CA PHE A 125 -2.26 -27.43 10.59
C PHE A 125 -3.62 -27.09 9.97
N LEU A 126 -3.69 -26.02 9.16
CA LEU A 126 -4.89 -25.68 8.39
C LEU A 126 -5.24 -26.77 7.37
N ASP A 127 -4.28 -27.28 6.61
CA ASP A 127 -4.52 -28.37 5.65
C ASP A 127 -5.05 -29.64 6.36
N THR A 128 -4.52 -30.00 7.53
CA THR A 128 -5.11 -31.08 8.35
C THR A 128 -6.47 -30.71 8.89
N ALA A 129 -6.72 -29.48 9.36
CA ALA A 129 -8.03 -29.06 9.87
C ALA A 129 -9.10 -28.86 8.79
N PHE A 130 -8.72 -28.87 7.50
CA PHE A 130 -9.63 -28.95 6.36
C PHE A 130 -9.78 -30.38 5.80
N LYS A 131 -8.80 -31.27 6.04
CA LYS A 131 -8.82 -32.69 5.62
C LYS A 131 -9.34 -33.65 6.70
N THR A 132 -9.32 -33.25 7.98
CA THR A 132 -9.81 -33.99 9.15
C THR A 132 -10.59 -33.06 10.08
N ASP A 133 -11.33 -33.64 11.02
CA ASP A 133 -12.15 -32.89 11.97
C ASP A 133 -11.29 -31.97 12.86
N MET A 134 -11.79 -30.77 13.15
CA MET A 134 -11.10 -29.76 13.98
C MET A 134 -10.63 -30.31 15.35
N GLU A 135 -11.39 -31.25 15.91
CA GLU A 135 -11.05 -31.92 17.17
C GLU A 135 -9.78 -32.77 17.04
N ARG A 136 -9.70 -33.64 16.01
CA ARG A 136 -8.51 -34.44 15.70
C ARG A 136 -7.30 -33.56 15.37
N ALA A 137 -7.49 -32.46 14.66
CA ALA A 137 -6.41 -31.51 14.36
C ALA A 137 -5.87 -30.84 15.65
N ALA A 138 -6.76 -30.43 16.57
CA ALA A 138 -6.37 -29.85 17.86
C ALA A 138 -5.69 -30.89 18.79
N GLU A 139 -6.12 -32.15 18.76
CA GLU A 139 -5.50 -33.23 19.54
C GLU A 139 -4.12 -33.64 18.98
N LEU A 140 -3.96 -33.75 17.66
CA LEU A 140 -2.66 -34.01 17.03
C LEU A 140 -1.61 -32.92 17.33
N ALA A 141 -2.04 -31.66 17.48
CA ALA A 141 -1.16 -30.57 17.87
C ALA A 141 -0.71 -30.66 19.34
N LEU A 142 -1.57 -31.15 20.25
CA LEU A 142 -1.32 -31.18 21.69
C LEU A 142 -0.67 -32.48 22.17
N ALA A 143 -1.08 -33.65 21.66
CA ALA A 143 -0.50 -34.95 22.02
C ALA A 143 1.00 -35.04 21.67
N LYS A 144 1.45 -34.24 20.69
CA LYS A 144 2.85 -34.10 20.32
C LYS A 144 3.61 -33.00 21.10
N GLY A 145 2.90 -32.20 21.90
CA GLY A 145 3.50 -31.25 22.85
C GLY A 145 3.83 -31.91 24.19
N THR A 146 2.96 -32.78 24.69
CA THR A 146 3.14 -33.47 25.98
C THR A 146 4.13 -34.64 25.93
N ALA A 147 4.38 -35.21 24.75
CA ALA A 147 5.29 -36.35 24.59
C ALA A 147 6.79 -35.99 24.66
N GLU A 148 7.13 -34.70 24.77
CA GLU A 148 8.53 -34.21 24.87
C GLU A 148 8.97 -33.98 26.34
N GLU A 149 8.09 -34.08 27.35
CA GLU A 149 8.42 -33.74 28.75
C GLU A 149 8.90 -34.94 29.63
N ASP A 150 8.61 -36.19 29.25
CA ASP A 150 8.88 -37.40 30.07
C ASP A 150 10.35 -37.91 30.04
N VAL A 151 11.33 -37.08 29.67
CA VAL A 151 12.76 -37.48 29.53
C VAL A 151 13.70 -36.60 30.36
N ALA A 152 13.38 -36.40 31.65
CA ALA A 152 14.17 -35.55 32.55
C ALA A 152 14.22 -35.98 34.05
N ASP A 153 14.41 -37.28 34.34
CA ASP A 153 14.95 -37.72 35.64
C ASP A 153 16.00 -38.84 35.46
N GLY A 154 16.96 -38.95 36.38
CA GLY A 154 18.19 -39.72 36.19
C GLY A 154 18.70 -40.47 37.42
N GLY A 155 18.64 -41.81 37.39
CA GLY A 155 19.06 -42.64 38.52
C GLY A 155 19.48 -44.09 38.21
N ARG A 156 20.79 -44.32 38.06
CA ARG A 156 21.51 -45.61 38.27
C ARG A 156 21.10 -46.87 37.44
N ARG A 157 21.95 -47.13 36.43
CA ARG A 157 22.84 -48.31 36.35
C ARG A 157 22.20 -49.71 36.24
N SER A 158 22.09 -50.21 35.01
CA SER A 158 22.67 -51.51 34.64
C SER A 158 23.07 -51.55 33.16
N SER A 159 23.97 -52.45 32.78
CA SER A 159 24.57 -52.53 31.44
C SER A 159 24.22 -53.83 30.72
N VAL A 160 23.64 -53.73 29.53
CA VAL A 160 23.67 -54.81 28.52
C VAL A 160 24.04 -54.18 27.18
N LYS A 161 25.00 -54.80 26.47
CA LYS A 161 25.35 -54.44 25.08
C LYS A 161 24.45 -55.24 24.14
N LEU A 162 24.04 -54.66 23.01
CA LEU A 162 23.68 -55.45 21.83
C LEU A 162 24.63 -55.15 20.67
N THR A 163 24.93 -56.18 19.89
CA THR A 163 25.93 -56.16 18.81
C THR A 163 25.28 -56.36 17.45
N ARG A 164 25.68 -55.52 16.49
CA ARG A 164 25.90 -55.77 15.05
C ARG A 164 25.55 -57.16 14.47
N ASN A 165 24.94 -57.12 13.27
CA ASN A 165 24.84 -58.11 12.17
C ASN A 165 23.53 -58.92 11.93
N LYS A 166 22.68 -58.37 11.06
CA LYS A 166 22.24 -58.88 9.73
C LYS A 166 22.13 -60.40 9.44
N SER A 167 20.96 -60.81 8.93
CA SER A 167 20.69 -61.55 7.65
C SER A 167 19.21 -62.06 7.66
N SER A 168 18.47 -62.36 6.59
CA SER A 168 18.58 -62.40 5.10
C SER A 168 17.15 -62.20 4.48
N PHE A 169 16.79 -62.25 3.17
CA PHE A 169 17.48 -62.45 1.88
C PHE A 169 16.75 -61.69 0.71
N PHE A 170 16.50 -62.35 -0.44
CA PHE A 170 15.80 -61.95 -1.69
C PHE A 170 14.67 -63.00 -2.02
N THR A 171 13.86 -63.03 -3.12
CA THR A 171 13.98 -62.56 -4.54
C THR A 171 12.59 -62.60 -5.26
N CYS A 172 12.45 -61.89 -6.41
CA CYS A 172 11.65 -62.12 -7.66
C CYS A 172 10.31 -62.94 -7.67
N GLU A 173 9.15 -62.46 -8.18
CA GLU A 173 8.67 -62.20 -9.59
C GLU A 173 8.17 -63.49 -10.35
N THR A 174 7.22 -63.55 -11.31
CA THR A 174 6.48 -62.58 -12.20
C THR A 174 5.10 -63.15 -12.72
N GLU A 175 4.32 -62.36 -13.52
CA GLU A 175 3.37 -62.65 -14.68
C GLU A 175 2.53 -63.97 -14.81
N ILE A 176 1.40 -64.16 -15.56
CA ILE A 176 0.21 -63.43 -16.12
C ILE A 176 -0.70 -64.52 -16.83
N THR A 177 -2.01 -64.57 -16.50
CA THR A 177 -3.30 -64.97 -17.21
C THR A 177 -3.50 -66.25 -18.14
N PRO A 178 -4.66 -66.52 -18.84
CA PRO A 178 -6.11 -66.20 -18.71
C PRO A 178 -7.11 -67.41 -18.94
N GLN A 179 -8.44 -67.15 -19.03
CA GLN A 179 -9.55 -67.98 -19.63
C GLN A 179 -9.83 -69.41 -19.05
N ALA A 180 -11.04 -69.98 -19.02
CA ALA A 180 -12.24 -69.83 -19.87
C ALA A 180 -13.60 -70.03 -19.11
N GLN A 181 -14.68 -70.36 -19.83
CA GLN A 181 -16.10 -70.30 -19.40
C GLN A 181 -16.65 -71.62 -18.78
N ALA A 182 -17.64 -71.56 -17.87
CA ALA A 182 -18.95 -72.25 -17.98
C ALA A 182 -19.86 -72.17 -16.72
N SER A 183 -21.19 -72.25 -16.97
CA SER A 183 -22.28 -72.80 -16.12
C SER A 183 -22.47 -72.40 -14.63
N SER A 184 -23.61 -71.76 -14.38
CA SER A 184 -24.49 -71.88 -13.19
C SER A 184 -25.35 -73.17 -13.24
N PRO A 185 -26.30 -73.46 -12.30
CA PRO A 185 -26.56 -73.00 -10.92
C PRO A 185 -26.47 -74.22 -9.93
N SER A 186 -27.13 -74.42 -8.77
CA SER A 186 -28.47 -74.07 -8.27
C SER A 186 -28.78 -74.64 -6.86
N LEU A 187 -29.90 -74.20 -6.26
CA LEU A 187 -30.89 -74.97 -5.43
C LEU A 187 -30.39 -75.91 -4.30
N ARG A 188 -30.72 -75.73 -3.01
CA ARG A 188 -32.05 -75.71 -2.30
C ARG A 188 -32.37 -77.09 -1.65
N SER A 189 -33.21 -77.08 -0.59
CA SER A 189 -33.94 -78.22 0.01
C SER A 189 -33.18 -78.96 1.12
N ASP A 190 -33.75 -79.34 2.28
CA ASP A 190 -34.99 -78.89 2.97
C ASP A 190 -34.98 -79.38 4.45
N TYR A 191 -36.05 -79.06 5.21
CA TYR A 191 -36.58 -79.66 6.47
C TYR A 191 -35.61 -80.29 7.51
N MET A 192 -35.49 -79.80 8.76
CA MET A 192 -36.48 -79.62 9.85
C MET A 192 -36.74 -80.88 10.72
N VAL A 193 -36.12 -80.92 11.92
CA VAL A 193 -36.66 -81.44 13.23
C VAL A 193 -36.85 -82.98 13.39
N PRO A 194 -36.61 -83.60 14.58
CA PRO A 194 -35.65 -83.32 15.67
C PRO A 194 -34.95 -84.59 16.24
N THR A 195 -34.02 -84.46 17.20
CA THR A 195 -33.95 -85.38 18.38
C THR A 195 -33.07 -84.85 19.53
N SER A 196 -33.46 -85.24 20.74
CA SER A 196 -32.72 -85.30 22.01
C SER A 196 -32.94 -86.74 22.54
N PRO A 197 -32.32 -87.29 23.62
CA PRO A 197 -31.53 -86.64 24.69
C PRO A 197 -30.28 -87.45 25.15
N GLU A 198 -29.80 -87.16 26.38
CA GLU A 198 -28.91 -87.96 27.27
C GLU A 198 -27.41 -88.14 26.87
N GLY A 199 -26.44 -88.12 27.80
CA GLY A 199 -26.48 -87.71 29.22
C GLY A 199 -25.25 -88.08 30.08
N SER A 200 -25.04 -87.33 31.18
CA SER A 200 -24.22 -87.67 32.40
C SER A 200 -22.66 -87.53 32.35
N LYS A 201 -21.90 -87.28 33.44
CA LYS A 201 -22.19 -86.77 34.82
C LYS A 201 -20.90 -86.34 35.60
N GLY A 202 -21.05 -85.43 36.60
CA GLY A 202 -20.12 -85.17 37.73
C GLY A 202 -19.56 -83.72 37.80
N SER A 203 -20.01 -82.78 38.65
CA SER A 203 -19.99 -82.64 40.14
C SER A 203 -18.60 -82.29 40.72
N TYR A 204 -18.32 -81.22 41.48
CA TYR A 204 -19.09 -80.31 42.40
C TYR A 204 -18.37 -78.92 42.53
N PRO A 205 -18.83 -77.89 43.31
CA PRO A 205 -20.12 -77.62 43.99
C PRO A 205 -20.74 -76.20 43.78
N SER A 206 -21.94 -76.01 44.36
CA SER A 206 -22.77 -74.78 44.59
C SER A 206 -22.07 -73.52 45.17
N ARG A 207 -22.65 -72.29 45.24
CA ARG A 207 -24.06 -71.73 45.22
C ARG A 207 -23.99 -70.27 44.66
N HIS A 208 -25.03 -69.48 44.33
CA HIS A 208 -26.46 -69.39 44.73
C HIS A 208 -27.31 -68.68 43.62
N TYR A 209 -28.65 -68.67 43.76
CA TYR A 209 -29.68 -67.99 42.91
C TYR A 209 -30.50 -67.00 43.81
N PRO A 210 -31.45 -66.12 43.36
CA PRO A 210 -32.42 -66.18 42.22
C PRO A 210 -32.58 -64.86 41.41
N GLN A 211 -33.66 -64.57 40.65
CA GLN A 211 -34.31 -65.22 39.48
C GLN A 211 -35.47 -64.28 38.98
N ASP A 212 -36.09 -64.55 37.81
CA ASP A 212 -37.43 -64.08 37.33
C ASP A 212 -37.59 -62.57 36.96
N GLU A 213 -37.91 -62.17 35.71
CA GLU A 213 -39.22 -62.09 34.97
C GLU A 213 -40.01 -60.77 35.19
N ALA A 214 -40.73 -60.15 34.22
CA ALA A 214 -40.88 -60.35 32.76
C ALA A 214 -41.48 -59.08 32.03
N ASP A 215 -41.65 -59.18 30.71
CA ASP A 215 -42.60 -58.49 29.80
C ASP A 215 -42.65 -56.95 29.60
N ALA A 216 -42.45 -56.52 28.34
CA ALA A 216 -43.47 -55.85 27.49
C ALA A 216 -42.95 -55.55 26.06
N ALA A 217 -43.85 -55.52 25.06
CA ALA A 217 -43.50 -55.50 23.63
C ALA A 217 -43.47 -54.10 22.94
N SER A 218 -42.60 -53.92 21.94
CA SER A 218 -42.83 -53.18 20.67
C SER A 218 -41.58 -53.24 19.76
N THR A 219 -41.66 -53.78 18.53
CA THR A 219 -42.04 -53.13 17.25
C THR A 219 -40.86 -52.43 16.55
N THR A 220 -40.67 -52.81 15.28
CA THR A 220 -39.57 -52.45 14.37
C THR A 220 -39.35 -50.95 14.11
N LYS A 221 -38.07 -50.54 13.97
CA LYS A 221 -37.53 -49.88 12.75
C LYS A 221 -36.02 -49.55 12.80
N ASP A 222 -35.39 -49.75 11.64
CA ASP A 222 -34.26 -49.04 11.02
C ASP A 222 -33.27 -48.26 11.91
N ALA A 223 -32.03 -48.76 11.99
CA ALA A 223 -30.91 -48.09 12.66
C ALA A 223 -29.63 -48.09 11.79
N SER A 224 -29.47 -47.06 10.96
CA SER A 224 -28.20 -46.69 10.30
C SER A 224 -27.95 -45.17 10.38
N SER A 225 -28.24 -44.58 11.54
CA SER A 225 -27.89 -43.20 11.87
C SER A 225 -26.46 -43.13 12.41
N GLU A 226 -25.61 -42.32 11.78
CA GLU A 226 -24.32 -41.92 12.35
C GLU A 226 -24.55 -41.24 13.71
N THR A 227 -23.85 -41.69 14.76
CA THR A 227 -23.96 -41.12 16.10
C THR A 227 -23.22 -39.79 16.21
N GLU A 228 -23.86 -38.71 15.74
CA GLU A 228 -23.47 -37.35 16.13
C GLU A 228 -23.49 -37.23 17.67
N VAL A 229 -22.31 -37.25 18.29
CA VAL A 229 -22.18 -36.93 19.70
C VAL A 229 -22.60 -35.46 19.88
N ARG A 230 -23.76 -35.25 20.51
CA ARG A 230 -24.29 -33.91 20.82
C ARG A 230 -23.46 -33.24 21.92
N MET A 231 -22.24 -32.82 21.57
CA MET A 231 -21.37 -32.02 22.43
C MET A 231 -22.12 -30.79 22.95
N SER A 232 -22.03 -30.55 24.25
CA SER A 232 -22.61 -29.38 24.90
C SER A 232 -22.09 -28.08 24.27
N VAL A 233 -22.91 -27.02 24.25
CA VAL A 233 -22.51 -25.70 23.75
C VAL A 233 -21.25 -25.19 24.47
N GLY A 234 -21.10 -25.48 25.77
CA GLY A 234 -19.89 -25.16 26.52
C GLY A 234 -18.65 -25.93 26.04
N GLN A 235 -18.79 -27.22 25.68
CA GLN A 235 -17.71 -28.02 25.11
C GLN A 235 -17.33 -27.52 23.71
N ARG A 236 -18.31 -27.13 22.88
CA ARG A 236 -18.07 -26.55 21.55
C ARG A 236 -17.32 -25.20 21.65
N ILE A 237 -17.68 -24.36 22.60
CA ILE A 237 -16.98 -23.09 22.88
C ILE A 237 -15.56 -23.37 23.40
N TRP A 238 -15.39 -24.30 24.35
CA TRP A 238 -14.07 -24.66 24.88
C TRP A 238 -13.16 -25.26 23.79
N LEU A 239 -13.69 -26.10 22.91
CA LEU A 239 -12.96 -26.63 21.75
C LEU A 239 -12.55 -25.52 20.77
N MET A 240 -13.44 -24.55 20.49
CA MET A 240 -13.12 -23.38 19.68
C MET A 240 -12.02 -22.51 20.31
N VAL A 241 -12.03 -22.30 21.63
CA VAL A 241 -10.98 -21.57 22.35
C VAL A 241 -9.65 -22.35 22.36
N LYS A 242 -9.69 -23.67 22.57
CA LYS A 242 -8.54 -24.59 22.49
C LYS A 242 -7.90 -24.57 21.09
N PHE A 243 -8.72 -24.61 20.04
CA PHE A 243 -8.29 -24.50 18.65
C PHE A 243 -7.71 -23.12 18.33
N ALA A 244 -8.37 -22.04 18.77
CA ALA A 244 -7.88 -20.67 18.58
C ALA A 244 -6.54 -20.42 19.28
N TRP A 245 -6.35 -20.96 20.49
CA TRP A 245 -5.06 -20.90 21.19
C TRP A 245 -3.96 -21.64 20.43
N ALA A 246 -4.21 -22.89 20.02
CA ALA A 246 -3.25 -23.68 19.23
C ALA A 246 -2.91 -23.02 17.88
N PHE A 247 -3.88 -22.37 17.24
CA PHE A 247 -3.66 -21.58 16.02
C PHE A 247 -2.77 -20.36 16.28
N VAL A 248 -3.02 -19.60 17.36
CA VAL A 248 -2.19 -18.45 17.74
C VAL A 248 -0.76 -18.89 18.11
N GLU A 249 -0.59 -20.01 18.79
CA GLU A 249 0.73 -20.58 19.08
C GLU A 249 1.47 -21.00 17.80
N SER A 250 0.81 -21.75 16.90
CA SER A 250 1.39 -22.14 15.61
C SER A 250 1.75 -20.92 14.75
N ALA A 251 0.95 -19.84 14.81
CA ALA A 251 1.24 -18.57 14.16
C ALA A 251 2.48 -17.88 14.77
N MET A 252 2.58 -17.79 16.10
CA MET A 252 3.75 -17.22 16.78
C MET A 252 5.04 -18.00 16.45
N VAL A 253 5.00 -19.33 16.46
CA VAL A 253 6.15 -20.18 16.11
C VAL A 253 6.54 -20.00 14.64
N THR A 254 5.56 -19.96 13.73
CA THR A 254 5.80 -19.73 12.30
C THR A 254 6.43 -18.35 12.04
N LEU A 255 5.92 -17.30 12.69
CA LEU A 255 6.46 -15.94 12.61
C LEU A 255 7.88 -15.86 13.21
N THR A 256 8.14 -16.55 14.33
CA THR A 256 9.46 -16.64 14.96
C THR A 256 10.47 -17.26 14.00
N LYS A 257 10.12 -18.37 13.32
CA LYS A 257 10.99 -18.99 12.30
C LYS A 257 11.27 -18.04 11.12
N HIS A 258 10.28 -17.26 10.68
CA HIS A 258 10.47 -16.28 9.61
C HIS A 258 11.40 -15.11 10.00
N LEU A 259 11.24 -14.55 11.20
CA LEU A 259 12.11 -13.50 11.74
C LEU A 259 13.54 -14.01 12.01
N ASN A 260 13.69 -15.27 12.44
CA ASN A 260 14.99 -15.93 12.58
C ASN A 260 15.68 -16.17 11.22
N HIS A 261 14.91 -16.42 10.15
CA HIS A 261 15.44 -16.52 8.78
C HIS A 261 15.94 -15.16 8.27
N ILE A 262 15.14 -14.09 8.42
CA ILE A 262 15.53 -12.72 8.03
C ILE A 262 16.83 -12.29 8.74
N SER A 263 16.99 -12.64 10.01
CA SER A 263 18.16 -12.28 10.82
C SER A 263 19.34 -13.27 10.75
N ARG A 264 19.23 -14.39 10.00
CA ARG A 264 20.18 -15.52 10.02
C ARG A 264 21.63 -15.10 9.86
N ASP A 265 21.94 -14.38 8.77
CA ASP A 265 23.32 -13.98 8.44
C ASP A 265 23.94 -13.07 9.52
N TYR A 266 23.13 -12.27 10.21
CA TYR A 266 23.57 -11.44 11.35
C TYR A 266 23.73 -12.28 12.64
N ARG A 267 22.83 -13.24 12.91
CA ARG A 267 22.96 -14.17 14.05
C ARG A 267 24.25 -14.97 13.93
N TYR A 268 24.53 -15.56 12.77
CA TYR A 268 25.77 -16.30 12.49
C TYR A 268 27.03 -15.47 12.76
N VAL A 269 27.13 -14.25 12.21
CA VAL A 269 28.28 -13.35 12.46
C VAL A 269 28.41 -13.02 13.94
N MET A 270 27.31 -12.74 14.65
CA MET A 270 27.33 -12.49 16.09
C MET A 270 27.81 -13.70 16.88
N GLU A 271 27.34 -14.90 16.53
CA GLU A 271 27.65 -16.14 17.24
C GLU A 271 29.12 -16.54 17.08
N VAL A 272 29.65 -16.57 15.85
CA VAL A 272 31.07 -16.78 15.56
C VAL A 272 31.92 -15.77 16.33
N LEU A 273 31.53 -14.48 16.31
CA LEU A 273 32.21 -13.46 17.10
C LEU A 273 32.11 -13.73 18.61
N THR A 274 31.02 -14.28 19.15
CA THR A 274 30.93 -14.63 20.58
C THR A 274 31.81 -15.82 20.97
N LEU A 275 31.94 -16.83 20.08
CA LEU A 275 32.84 -17.97 20.28
C LEU A 275 34.31 -17.54 20.23
N GLU A 276 34.72 -16.82 19.19
CA GLU A 276 36.06 -16.23 19.08
C GLU A 276 36.37 -15.31 20.29
N LYS A 277 35.37 -14.54 20.75
CA LYS A 277 35.48 -13.65 21.92
C LYS A 277 35.60 -14.41 23.24
N LYS A 278 35.00 -15.60 23.36
CA LYS A 278 35.19 -16.50 24.51
C LYS A 278 36.63 -17.04 24.49
N MET A 279 37.06 -17.61 23.37
CA MET A 279 38.44 -18.11 23.18
C MET A 279 39.50 -17.02 23.44
N LEU A 280 39.26 -15.77 23.01
CA LEU A 280 40.17 -14.66 23.28
C LEU A 280 40.27 -14.33 24.79
N LYS A 281 39.17 -14.38 25.55
CA LYS A 281 39.20 -14.15 27.01
C LYS A 281 39.93 -15.27 27.77
N GLU A 282 39.90 -16.49 27.24
CA GLU A 282 40.52 -17.69 27.83
C GLU A 282 42.04 -17.74 27.59
N LYS A 283 42.58 -16.98 26.63
CA LYS A 283 44.04 -16.86 26.45
C LYS A 283 44.68 -16.08 27.61
N PRO A 284 45.73 -16.61 28.28
CA PRO A 284 46.36 -15.95 29.43
C PRO A 284 46.96 -14.57 29.05
N ASP A 285 47.46 -14.45 27.81
CA ASP A 285 48.03 -13.22 27.28
C ASP A 285 46.99 -12.12 27.05
N PHE A 286 45.68 -12.41 27.06
CA PHE A 286 44.64 -11.40 26.87
C PHE A 286 44.54 -10.39 28.04
N ALA A 287 45.10 -10.72 29.20
CA ALA A 287 45.30 -9.74 30.26
C ALA A 287 46.44 -8.74 29.94
N GLN A 288 47.41 -9.15 29.12
CA GLN A 288 48.68 -8.45 28.88
C GLN A 288 48.73 -7.90 27.44
N GLY A 289 48.48 -6.60 27.29
CA GLY A 289 48.47 -5.96 25.98
C GLY A 289 48.82 -4.49 26.02
N VAL A 290 49.50 -4.05 24.97
CA VAL A 290 50.03 -2.69 24.80
C VAL A 290 49.00 -1.84 24.03
N ARG A 291 48.97 -0.54 24.30
CA ARG A 291 48.20 0.43 23.51
C ARG A 291 49.10 1.04 22.45
N VAL A 292 48.85 0.75 21.18
CA VAL A 292 49.73 1.10 20.07
C VAL A 292 49.10 2.17 19.18
N GLY A 293 49.93 3.08 18.66
CA GLY A 293 49.56 4.13 17.71
C GLY A 293 48.70 5.27 18.30
N SER A 294 48.45 6.29 17.48
CA SER A 294 47.76 7.54 17.85
C SER A 294 46.31 7.35 18.35
N ALA A 295 45.72 6.17 18.11
CA ALA A 295 44.37 5.82 18.54
C ALA A 295 44.32 5.03 19.86
N MET A 296 45.47 4.75 20.50
CA MET A 296 45.59 4.00 21.77
C MET A 296 44.84 2.64 21.77
N ILE A 297 44.77 1.97 20.61
CA ILE A 297 44.09 0.69 20.44
C ILE A 297 44.87 -0.36 21.22
N TRP A 298 44.15 -1.13 22.04
CA TRP A 298 44.73 -2.22 22.82
C TRP A 298 44.95 -3.44 21.90
N GLN A 299 46.18 -3.96 21.89
CA GLN A 299 46.56 -5.19 21.20
C GLN A 299 47.21 -6.15 22.21
N PRO A 300 46.94 -7.47 22.15
CA PRO A 300 47.63 -8.45 22.98
C PRO A 300 49.13 -8.49 22.66
N VAL A 301 49.96 -8.86 23.62
CA VAL A 301 51.39 -9.12 23.35
C VAL A 301 51.52 -10.42 22.55
N PRO A 302 52.28 -10.46 21.44
CA PRO A 302 52.49 -11.68 20.66
C PRO A 302 53.31 -12.72 21.44
N SER A 303 53.02 -14.00 21.20
CA SER A 303 53.58 -15.11 21.97
C SER A 303 55.10 -15.25 21.78
N ALA A 304 55.77 -15.89 22.74
CA ALA A 304 57.21 -16.16 22.66
C ALA A 304 57.59 -16.98 21.41
N THR A 305 56.70 -17.86 20.95
CA THR A 305 56.87 -18.73 19.77
C THR A 305 56.69 -18.01 18.44
N GLU A 306 55.89 -16.93 18.39
CA GLU A 306 55.84 -16.05 17.21
C GLU A 306 57.09 -15.18 17.15
N ARG A 307 57.60 -14.73 18.31
CA ARG A 307 58.86 -13.97 18.43
C ARG A 307 60.11 -14.71 17.93
N SER A 308 60.10 -16.05 17.89
CA SER A 308 61.20 -16.82 17.29
C SER A 308 61.04 -16.96 15.77
N LYS A 309 59.84 -17.24 15.25
CA LYS A 309 59.59 -17.27 13.79
C LYS A 309 59.93 -15.93 13.12
N LEU A 310 59.52 -14.81 13.72
CA LEU A 310 59.87 -13.44 13.27
C LEU A 310 61.35 -13.06 13.45
N ARG A 311 62.21 -13.98 13.90
CA ARG A 311 63.66 -13.81 14.05
C ARG A 311 64.50 -14.84 13.28
N LEU A 312 63.88 -15.80 12.59
CA LEU A 312 64.59 -16.87 11.86
C LEU A 312 64.39 -16.85 10.35
N GLY A 313 63.44 -16.06 9.82
CA GLY A 313 63.25 -15.89 8.37
C GLY A 313 64.18 -14.84 7.78
N GLY A 314 65.50 -15.03 7.87
CA GLY A 314 66.48 -13.97 7.55
C GLY A 314 67.93 -14.41 7.34
N ALA A 315 68.16 -15.64 6.88
CA ALA A 315 69.45 -16.13 6.38
C ALA A 315 69.22 -17.30 5.40
N ASP A 316 70.25 -17.60 4.61
CA ASP A 316 70.42 -18.80 3.76
C ASP A 316 69.38 -19.05 2.65
N ASP A 317 69.60 -18.43 1.48
CA ASP A 317 68.99 -18.87 0.21
C ASP A 317 69.88 -18.53 -1.03
N GLN A 318 71.06 -19.16 -1.12
CA GLN A 318 71.95 -19.09 -2.30
C GLN A 318 72.66 -20.43 -2.60
N ALA A 319 71.90 -21.54 -2.75
CA ALA A 319 72.47 -22.80 -3.26
C ALA A 319 71.44 -23.81 -3.82
N ALA A 320 70.80 -23.54 -4.97
CA ALA A 320 70.35 -24.58 -5.93
C ALA A 320 69.66 -23.99 -7.18
N ARG A 321 70.21 -24.24 -8.37
CA ARG A 321 69.49 -24.18 -9.67
C ARG A 321 70.07 -25.22 -10.63
N THR A 322 69.48 -26.42 -10.65
CA THR A 322 69.53 -27.44 -11.72
C THR A 322 68.65 -28.61 -11.27
N GLY A 323 67.64 -28.99 -12.05
CA GLY A 323 66.72 -30.09 -11.74
C GLY A 323 65.46 -29.97 -12.59
N ASP A 324 65.18 -31.01 -13.37
CA ASP A 324 64.21 -30.99 -14.47
C ASP A 324 62.75 -31.20 -14.02
N ILE A 325 61.81 -31.05 -14.96
CA ILE A 325 60.37 -31.26 -14.77
C ILE A 325 60.00 -32.72 -15.06
N THR A 326 59.26 -33.39 -14.16
CA THR A 326 58.35 -34.51 -14.49
C THR A 326 57.34 -34.76 -13.36
N ASP A 327 56.22 -35.39 -13.70
CA ASP A 327 55.00 -35.49 -12.88
C ASP A 327 54.94 -36.71 -11.91
N VAL A 328 53.80 -36.77 -11.20
CA VAL A 328 53.14 -37.93 -10.57
C VAL A 328 53.29 -38.11 -9.05
N TYR A 329 52.11 -38.25 -8.44
CA TYR A 329 51.78 -38.48 -7.04
C TYR A 329 52.53 -39.63 -6.33
N THR A 330 52.91 -39.37 -5.07
CA THR A 330 52.56 -40.29 -3.96
C THR A 330 52.39 -39.52 -2.65
N GLU A 331 51.46 -39.95 -1.79
CA GLU A 331 51.30 -39.44 -0.43
C GLU A 331 52.32 -40.06 0.54
N THR A 332 52.67 -39.36 1.63
CA THR A 332 52.57 -39.85 3.04
C THR A 332 53.19 -38.84 4.02
N SER A 333 52.33 -38.21 4.85
CA SER A 333 52.56 -37.52 6.14
C SER A 333 54.00 -37.14 6.59
N SER A 334 54.22 -35.92 7.09
CA SER A 334 53.78 -35.61 8.47
C SER A 334 53.82 -34.11 8.89
N SER A 335 53.02 -33.80 9.92
CA SER A 335 53.14 -32.67 10.85
C SER A 335 53.06 -31.20 10.37
N GLN A 336 52.09 -30.86 9.51
CA GLN A 336 51.45 -29.53 9.53
C GLN A 336 49.91 -29.62 9.44
N SER A 337 49.22 -29.56 10.58
CA SER A 337 47.74 -29.69 10.61
C SER A 337 47.09 -29.08 11.88
N ALA A 338 47.12 -27.75 12.03
CA ALA A 338 46.36 -27.03 13.07
C ALA A 338 46.21 -25.52 12.76
N SER A 339 45.27 -25.13 11.88
CA SER A 339 44.62 -23.78 11.81
C SER A 339 43.85 -23.45 10.50
N GLN A 340 43.55 -24.43 9.62
CA GLN A 340 42.71 -24.21 8.43
C GLN A 340 41.46 -25.12 8.38
N GLN A 341 40.61 -25.00 9.40
CA GLN A 341 39.19 -25.36 9.32
C GLN A 341 38.39 -24.30 10.10
N PRO A 342 37.19 -23.90 9.63
CA PRO A 342 36.28 -23.11 10.46
C PRO A 342 35.81 -23.96 11.65
N PRO A 343 35.72 -23.41 12.87
CA PRO A 343 35.18 -24.15 14.01
C PRO A 343 33.66 -24.31 13.88
N VAL A 344 33.20 -25.56 13.82
CA VAL A 344 31.78 -26.01 13.82
C VAL A 344 31.04 -25.74 12.48
N SER A 345 30.14 -26.65 12.10
CA SER A 345 29.24 -26.45 10.95
C SER A 345 28.04 -25.57 11.32
N LEU A 346 27.44 -24.91 10.32
CA LEU A 346 26.34 -23.96 10.54
C LEU A 346 25.08 -24.62 11.15
N GLU A 347 24.87 -25.91 10.87
CA GLU A 347 23.76 -26.70 11.41
C GLU A 347 23.99 -27.08 12.88
N GLN A 348 25.20 -27.51 13.25
CA GLN A 348 25.55 -27.84 14.64
C GLN A 348 25.48 -26.62 15.58
N MET A 349 25.60 -25.41 15.05
CA MET A 349 25.43 -24.17 15.82
C MET A 349 23.95 -23.87 16.11
N ASP A 350 23.09 -23.84 15.08
CA ASP A 350 21.63 -23.69 15.28
C ASP A 350 21.06 -24.85 16.14
N GLU A 351 21.60 -26.09 16.09
CA GLU A 351 21.24 -27.18 17.03
C GLU A 351 21.52 -26.82 18.50
N THR A 352 22.72 -26.32 18.82
CA THR A 352 23.07 -25.96 20.21
C THR A 352 22.28 -24.75 20.72
N GLN A 353 21.90 -23.82 19.85
CA GLN A 353 21.01 -22.73 20.24
C GLN A 353 19.52 -23.12 20.25
N GLU A 354 19.04 -24.03 19.40
CA GLU A 354 17.67 -24.58 19.52
C GLU A 354 17.54 -25.35 20.84
N LEU A 355 18.55 -26.10 21.27
CA LEU A 355 18.59 -26.72 22.61
C LEU A 355 18.44 -25.69 23.74
N SER A 356 19.21 -24.59 23.73
CA SER A 356 19.09 -23.54 24.76
C SER A 356 17.85 -22.65 24.61
N ALA A 357 17.18 -22.63 23.46
CA ALA A 357 15.96 -21.87 23.20
C ALA A 357 14.68 -22.70 23.43
N LYS A 358 14.78 -24.04 23.42
CA LYS A 358 13.65 -24.97 23.67
C LYS A 358 12.97 -24.73 25.03
N ASP A 359 13.70 -24.23 26.03
CA ASP A 359 13.18 -23.95 27.38
C ASP A 359 12.35 -22.65 27.49
N GLN A 360 12.38 -21.76 26.49
CA GLN A 360 11.78 -20.42 26.61
C GLN A 360 10.34 -20.36 26.12
N ALA A 361 9.47 -19.57 26.77
CA ALA A 361 8.08 -19.39 26.34
C ALA A 361 7.99 -18.81 24.90
N PRO A 362 7.01 -19.21 24.06
CA PRO A 362 6.94 -18.81 22.65
C PRO A 362 6.96 -17.29 22.41
N ILE A 363 6.31 -16.51 23.28
CA ILE A 363 6.29 -15.05 23.18
C ILE A 363 7.66 -14.40 23.44
N VAL A 364 8.50 -15.01 24.29
CA VAL A 364 9.87 -14.55 24.55
C VAL A 364 10.75 -14.83 23.33
N ARG A 365 10.62 -16.01 22.71
CA ARG A 365 11.31 -16.34 21.45
C ARG A 365 10.92 -15.37 20.34
N LEU A 366 9.63 -15.04 20.22
CA LEU A 366 9.12 -14.08 19.23
C LEU A 366 9.70 -12.67 19.45
N VAL A 367 9.76 -12.17 20.68
CA VAL A 367 10.36 -10.87 21.02
C VAL A 367 11.87 -10.85 20.74
N LEU A 368 12.59 -11.94 21.05
CA LEU A 368 14.02 -12.07 20.72
C LEU A 368 14.26 -12.10 19.20
N ALA A 369 13.47 -12.86 18.45
CA ALA A 369 13.56 -12.93 16.99
C ALA A 369 13.26 -11.57 16.34
N LEU A 370 12.24 -10.86 16.83
CA LEU A 370 11.91 -9.49 16.40
C LEU A 370 13.07 -8.52 16.70
N TRP A 371 13.67 -8.60 17.88
CA TRP A 371 14.82 -7.77 18.27
C TRP A 371 16.05 -8.04 17.38
N PHE A 372 16.35 -9.30 17.07
CA PHE A 372 17.45 -9.63 16.14
C PHE A 372 17.18 -9.16 14.71
N ALA A 373 15.93 -9.24 14.21
CA ALA A 373 15.55 -8.71 12.90
C ALA A 373 15.63 -7.16 12.82
N ILE A 374 15.27 -6.47 13.91
CA ILE A 374 15.42 -5.01 14.03
C ILE A 374 16.89 -4.60 14.02
N ILE A 375 17.78 -5.36 14.68
CA ILE A 375 19.22 -5.05 14.69
C ILE A 375 19.87 -5.33 13.34
N SER A 376 19.55 -6.45 12.68
CA SER A 376 20.17 -6.85 11.41
C SER A 376 19.92 -5.84 10.28
N HIS A 377 18.81 -5.11 10.34
CA HIS A 377 18.44 -4.03 9.41
C HIS A 377 18.31 -2.66 10.09
N SER A 378 19.17 -2.38 11.07
CA SER A 378 19.15 -1.11 11.84
C SER A 378 19.42 0.15 11.00
N ASP A 379 19.92 0.02 9.76
CA ASP A 379 20.02 1.10 8.78
C ASP A 379 18.64 1.51 8.23
N LEU A 380 17.80 0.54 7.86
CA LEU A 380 16.41 0.78 7.43
C LEU A 380 15.57 1.38 8.58
N VAL A 381 15.81 0.96 9.82
CA VAL A 381 15.16 1.54 11.00
C VAL A 381 15.52 3.02 11.18
N CYS A 382 16.78 3.41 10.93
CA CYS A 382 17.17 4.82 10.93
C CYS A 382 16.44 5.63 9.85
N TYR A 383 16.33 5.08 8.62
CA TYR A 383 15.63 5.76 7.52
C TYR A 383 14.14 5.93 7.79
N PHE A 384 13.47 4.89 8.27
CA PHE A 384 12.07 4.94 8.72
C PHE A 384 11.84 6.04 9.76
N MET A 385 12.76 6.18 10.73
CA MET A 385 12.67 7.23 11.76
C MET A 385 12.93 8.64 11.21
N VAL A 386 13.78 8.80 10.19
CA VAL A 386 13.91 10.07 9.44
C VAL A 386 12.59 10.43 8.74
N PHE A 387 11.89 9.46 8.15
CA PHE A 387 10.62 9.70 7.48
C PHE A 387 9.50 10.06 8.48
N LEU A 388 9.39 9.35 9.60
CA LEU A 388 8.48 9.71 10.69
C LEU A 388 8.78 11.09 11.29
N TYR A 389 10.07 11.43 11.44
CA TYR A 389 10.49 12.75 11.88
C TYR A 389 10.01 13.84 10.92
N GLN A 390 10.20 13.69 9.61
CA GLN A 390 9.70 14.64 8.61
C GLN A 390 8.16 14.74 8.58
N ILE A 391 7.45 13.64 8.85
CA ILE A 391 5.97 13.63 8.89
C ILE A 391 5.42 14.42 10.09
N LYS A 392 6.10 14.37 11.25
CA LYS A 392 5.67 15.08 12.47
C LYS A 392 6.32 16.45 12.66
N SER A 393 7.48 16.69 12.05
CA SER A 393 8.13 18.00 11.89
C SER A 393 8.20 18.33 10.41
N ALA A 394 7.14 18.89 9.85
CA ALA A 394 7.09 19.30 8.44
C ALA A 394 7.75 20.67 8.23
N THR A 395 9.08 20.76 8.37
CA THR A 395 9.80 22.05 8.44
C THR A 395 11.01 22.14 7.51
N ILE A 396 11.48 23.35 7.22
CA ILE A 396 12.68 23.55 6.37
C ILE A 396 13.94 22.98 7.06
N LEU A 397 14.02 23.03 8.39
CA LEU A 397 15.15 22.45 9.15
C LEU A 397 15.17 20.91 9.15
N SER A 398 14.06 20.23 8.87
CA SER A 398 14.03 18.77 8.79
C SER A 398 14.31 18.24 7.38
N LEU A 399 13.87 18.97 6.34
CA LEU A 399 13.92 18.56 4.93
C LEU A 399 15.27 17.98 4.43
N PRO A 400 16.45 18.48 4.83
CA PRO A 400 17.71 17.91 4.36
C PRO A 400 17.99 16.48 4.83
N LEU A 401 17.35 16.00 5.91
CA LEU A 401 17.52 14.62 6.40
C LEU A 401 17.00 13.57 5.39
N PRO A 402 15.71 13.55 4.99
CA PRO A 402 15.23 12.59 3.99
C PRO A 402 15.90 12.79 2.62
N LEU A 403 16.24 14.03 2.23
CA LEU A 403 17.00 14.28 1.00
C LEU A 403 18.39 13.64 1.04
N MET A 404 19.13 13.74 2.15
CA MET A 404 20.41 13.03 2.33
C MET A 404 20.24 11.51 2.33
N VAL A 405 19.14 10.98 2.90
CA VAL A 405 18.83 9.54 2.85
C VAL A 405 18.65 9.08 1.40
N PHE A 406 17.74 9.69 0.64
CA PHE A 406 17.39 9.21 -0.71
C PHE A 406 18.43 9.50 -1.78
N LEU A 407 19.13 10.65 -1.72
CA LEU A 407 20.08 11.08 -2.76
C LEU A 407 21.52 10.65 -2.51
N TRP A 408 21.85 10.20 -1.29
CA TRP A 408 23.21 9.74 -0.93
C TRP A 408 23.20 8.41 -0.19
N GLY A 409 22.52 8.32 0.97
CA GLY A 409 22.58 7.16 1.85
C GLY A 409 22.11 5.84 1.21
N THR A 410 20.96 5.85 0.53
CA THR A 410 20.39 4.64 -0.11
C THR A 410 21.07 4.27 -1.44
N LEU A 411 21.76 5.21 -2.09
CA LEU A 411 22.39 4.99 -3.41
C LEU A 411 23.85 4.53 -3.33
N THR A 412 24.54 4.71 -2.20
CA THR A 412 25.92 4.20 -2.03
C THR A 412 25.99 2.66 -2.05
N ILE A 413 26.84 2.13 -2.93
CA ILE A 413 27.24 0.72 -2.98
C ILE A 413 28.53 0.54 -2.16
N PRO A 414 28.67 -0.50 -1.31
CA PRO A 414 27.64 -1.47 -0.89
C PRO A 414 26.78 -1.00 0.28
N ARG A 415 27.27 -0.05 1.09
CA ARG A 415 26.66 0.42 2.35
C ARG A 415 26.88 1.93 2.52
N PRO A 416 26.05 2.63 3.32
CA PRO A 416 26.21 4.06 3.58
C PRO A 416 27.53 4.36 4.27
N THR A 417 28.25 5.38 3.78
CA THR A 417 29.60 5.70 4.23
C THR A 417 29.65 6.19 5.68
N LYS A 418 30.80 6.05 6.34
CA LYS A 418 31.07 6.67 7.64
C LYS A 418 30.85 8.18 7.62
N THR A 419 31.16 8.85 6.50
CA THR A 419 30.94 10.29 6.35
C THR A 419 29.46 10.65 6.38
N PHE A 420 28.60 9.91 5.66
CA PHE A 420 27.14 10.06 5.72
C PHE A 420 26.60 9.98 7.16
N TRP A 421 26.97 8.94 7.92
CA TRP A 421 26.50 8.79 9.30
C TRP A 421 27.04 9.88 10.25
N VAL A 422 28.27 10.37 10.04
CA VAL A 422 28.81 11.50 10.82
C VAL A 422 28.09 12.80 10.48
N THR A 423 27.76 13.06 9.21
CA THR A 423 26.98 14.25 8.83
C THR A 423 25.54 14.19 9.31
N MET A 424 24.89 13.02 9.28
CA MET A 424 23.54 12.82 9.84
C MET A 424 23.51 13.15 11.34
N ILE A 425 24.45 12.60 12.12
CA ILE A 425 24.55 12.87 13.56
C ILE A 425 24.78 14.36 13.82
N ALA A 426 25.81 14.96 13.21
CA ALA A 426 26.14 16.36 13.42
C ALA A 426 24.99 17.30 13.01
N TYR A 427 24.23 16.95 11.97
CA TYR A 427 23.06 17.71 11.56
C TYR A 427 21.90 17.59 12.57
N THR A 428 21.60 16.39 13.09
CA THR A 428 20.61 16.23 14.17
C THR A 428 21.01 16.93 15.47
N GLU A 429 22.29 16.90 15.85
CA GLU A 429 22.82 17.64 17.00
C GLU A 429 22.65 19.16 16.81
N VAL A 430 22.93 19.69 15.61
CA VAL A 430 22.69 21.10 15.26
C VAL A 430 21.20 21.46 15.29
N ILE A 431 20.30 20.62 14.76
CA ILE A 431 18.85 20.88 14.83
C ILE A 431 18.37 20.99 16.28
N VAL A 432 18.80 20.08 17.16
CA VAL A 432 18.42 20.11 18.59
C VAL A 432 18.90 21.40 19.25
N ILE A 433 20.16 21.81 19.00
CA ILE A 433 20.72 23.06 19.55
C ILE A 433 19.96 24.28 19.02
N VAL A 434 19.66 24.33 17.71
CA VAL A 434 18.93 25.43 17.06
C VAL A 434 17.51 25.54 17.61
N LYS A 435 16.76 24.42 17.67
CA LYS A 435 15.40 24.39 18.24
C LYS A 435 15.39 24.86 19.70
N TRP A 436 16.35 24.38 20.51
CA TRP A 436 16.51 24.77 21.91
C TRP A 436 16.81 26.27 22.07
N MET A 437 17.74 26.82 21.28
CA MET A 437 18.10 28.25 21.30
C MET A 437 16.92 29.18 21.01
N PHE A 438 15.87 28.72 20.33
CA PHE A 438 14.71 29.53 19.98
C PHE A 438 13.47 29.33 20.87
N GLN A 439 13.53 28.51 21.92
CA GLN A 439 12.41 28.39 22.87
C GLN A 439 12.30 29.54 23.88
N PHE A 440 13.27 30.47 23.91
CA PHE A 440 13.25 31.56 24.90
C PHE A 440 12.15 32.60 24.63
N GLU A 441 11.47 33.02 25.69
CA GLU A 441 10.34 33.96 25.65
C GLU A 441 10.74 35.39 25.24
N PHE A 442 12.03 35.76 25.32
CA PHE A 442 12.51 37.10 24.93
C PHE A 442 12.46 37.37 23.41
N LEU A 443 12.17 36.37 22.60
CA LEU A 443 12.15 36.48 21.14
C LEU A 443 10.83 37.09 20.66
N PRO A 444 10.82 38.15 19.84
CA PRO A 444 9.59 38.90 19.52
C PRO A 444 8.44 38.06 18.95
N TRP A 445 8.75 37.01 18.21
CA TRP A 445 7.77 36.09 17.60
C TRP A 445 7.26 34.98 18.52
N ASN A 446 7.83 34.83 19.72
CA ASN A 446 7.32 33.92 20.76
C ASN A 446 6.28 34.61 21.67
N GLY A 447 6.25 35.95 21.68
CA GLY A 447 5.27 36.75 22.43
C GLY A 447 4.03 37.20 21.64
N THR A 448 3.93 36.86 20.35
CA THR A 448 2.78 37.17 19.50
C THR A 448 1.73 36.06 19.56
N GLU A 449 0.45 36.42 19.64
CA GLU A 449 -0.65 35.46 19.52
C GLU A 449 -0.57 34.68 18.21
N VAL A 450 -0.70 33.36 18.30
CA VAL A 450 -0.42 32.45 17.18
C VAL A 450 -1.63 32.37 16.25
N ILE A 451 -1.50 32.93 15.04
CA ILE A 451 -2.48 32.72 13.97
C ILE A 451 -2.42 31.25 13.54
N GLU A 452 -3.35 30.45 14.07
CA GLU A 452 -3.37 28.99 13.94
C GLU A 452 -3.41 28.52 12.48
N LYS A 453 -4.18 29.23 11.64
CA LYS A 453 -4.50 28.81 10.28
C LYS A 453 -3.40 29.04 9.23
N ASN A 454 -2.42 29.93 9.46
CA ASN A 454 -1.45 30.26 8.40
C ASN A 454 -0.27 29.25 8.37
N PRO A 455 -0.06 28.49 7.26
CA PRO A 455 1.06 27.55 7.17
C PRO A 455 2.41 28.26 6.96
N PHE A 456 2.45 29.39 6.25
CA PHE A 456 3.68 30.13 5.91
C PHE A 456 4.16 31.10 7.01
N PHE A 457 3.70 30.97 8.25
CA PHE A 457 4.22 31.76 9.37
C PHE A 457 5.74 31.48 9.54
N PRO A 458 6.65 32.48 9.46
CA PRO A 458 8.09 32.20 9.31
C PRO A 458 8.72 31.30 10.40
N PRO A 459 8.41 31.46 11.70
CA PRO A 459 8.87 30.52 12.74
C PRO A 459 8.35 29.09 12.53
N ARG A 460 7.11 28.92 12.04
CA ARG A 460 6.48 27.61 11.81
C ARG A 460 7.12 26.87 10.64
N ILE A 461 7.23 27.52 9.47
CA ILE A 461 7.79 26.88 8.27
C ILE A 461 9.29 26.57 8.42
N ILE A 462 10.07 27.41 9.12
CA ILE A 462 11.48 27.11 9.41
C ILE A 462 11.60 25.96 10.44
N GLY A 463 10.67 25.87 11.40
CA GLY A 463 10.70 24.86 12.47
C GLY A 463 11.28 25.36 13.79
N ILE A 464 11.02 26.64 14.08
CA ILE A 464 11.54 27.47 15.18
C ILE A 464 10.42 27.83 16.18
N GLU A 465 9.15 27.60 15.82
CA GLU A 465 7.95 27.80 16.65
C GLU A 465 8.06 27.17 18.05
N SER A 466 7.80 27.96 19.10
CA SER A 466 7.81 27.50 20.50
C SER A 466 6.64 26.53 20.75
N LYS A 467 6.95 25.32 21.23
CA LYS A 467 5.95 24.26 21.48
C LYS A 467 6.33 23.37 22.67
N PRO A 468 5.38 22.98 23.54
CA PRO A 468 5.63 21.90 24.49
C PRO A 468 6.05 20.62 23.73
N ASN A 469 7.02 19.88 24.27
CA ASN A 469 7.55 18.63 23.70
C ASN A 469 8.28 18.72 22.34
N TYR A 470 8.68 19.92 21.88
CA TYR A 470 9.30 20.18 20.57
C TYR A 470 10.47 19.26 20.16
N ALA A 471 11.28 18.77 21.11
CA ALA A 471 12.49 17.98 20.86
C ALA A 471 12.29 16.45 20.95
N THR A 472 11.07 15.97 21.21
CA THR A 472 10.81 14.54 21.50
C THR A 472 11.24 13.62 20.36
N TYR A 473 10.83 13.91 19.12
CA TYR A 473 11.22 13.13 17.95
C TYR A 473 12.69 13.32 17.57
N ASP A 474 13.28 14.51 17.78
CA ASP A 474 14.71 14.76 17.53
C ASP A 474 15.61 13.90 18.43
N LEU A 475 15.29 13.84 19.74
CA LEU A 475 16.04 13.03 20.71
C LEU A 475 15.89 11.53 20.44
N PHE A 476 14.72 11.08 19.99
CA PHE A 476 14.47 9.68 19.62
C PHE A 476 15.21 9.29 18.33
N LEU A 477 15.21 10.17 17.33
CA LEU A 477 16.01 10.00 16.11
C LEU A 477 17.51 9.94 16.42
N LEU A 478 18.01 10.85 17.26
CA LEU A 478 19.40 10.88 17.70
C LEU A 478 19.79 9.58 18.44
N LEU A 479 18.94 9.10 19.37
CA LEU A 479 19.15 7.83 20.07
C LEU A 479 19.32 6.65 19.09
N ILE A 480 18.46 6.56 18.07
CA ILE A 480 18.47 5.46 17.10
C ILE A 480 19.67 5.55 16.16
N ILE A 481 20.06 6.74 15.69
CA ILE A 481 21.28 6.90 14.87
C ILE A 481 22.54 6.59 15.71
N PHE A 482 22.58 6.97 17.00
CA PHE A 482 23.68 6.59 17.90
C PHE A 482 23.73 5.08 18.17
N PHE A 483 22.57 4.40 18.25
CA PHE A 483 22.50 2.95 18.36
C PHE A 483 23.02 2.26 17.09
N HIS A 484 22.63 2.71 15.90
CA HIS A 484 23.19 2.19 14.64
C HIS A 484 24.70 2.45 14.52
N ARG A 485 25.19 3.63 14.95
CA ARG A 485 26.63 3.93 15.07
C ARG A 485 27.35 3.03 16.07
N TYR A 486 26.69 2.56 17.13
CA TYR A 486 27.25 1.54 18.03
C TYR A 486 27.35 0.18 17.32
N MET A 487 26.31 -0.24 16.58
CA MET A 487 26.33 -1.49 15.80
C MET A 487 27.40 -1.50 14.69
N LEU A 488 27.57 -0.41 13.95
CA LEU A 488 28.65 -0.28 12.96
C LEU A 488 30.05 -0.30 13.60
N LYS A 489 30.19 0.05 14.89
CA LYS A 489 31.46 -0.04 15.62
C LYS A 489 31.75 -1.44 16.15
N SER A 490 30.75 -2.15 16.69
CA SER A 490 30.95 -3.52 17.19
C SER A 490 31.27 -4.50 16.06
N LEU A 491 30.67 -4.32 14.89
CA LEU A 491 30.97 -5.06 13.65
C LEU A 491 32.19 -4.51 12.88
N GLY A 492 32.89 -3.48 13.41
CA GLY A 492 34.08 -2.86 12.79
C GLY A 492 33.88 -2.04 11.51
N LEU A 493 32.69 -2.06 10.92
CA LEU A 493 32.27 -1.31 9.72
C LEU A 493 32.45 0.23 9.83
N TRP A 494 32.73 0.78 11.02
CA TRP A 494 32.96 2.22 11.26
C TRP A 494 34.39 2.72 10.92
N LYS A 495 35.26 1.86 10.37
CA LYS A 495 36.63 2.24 9.92
C LYS A 495 36.61 2.86 8.51
N THR A 496 37.53 3.79 8.24
CA THR A 496 37.75 4.36 6.90
C THR A 496 38.72 3.49 6.13
N THR A 497 38.21 2.42 5.54
CA THR A 497 39.01 1.42 4.80
C THR A 497 38.45 1.17 3.39
N TYR A 498 38.18 2.27 2.68
CA TYR A 498 38.17 2.29 1.23
C TYR A 498 39.27 3.28 0.81
N GLU A 499 40.47 2.74 0.56
CA GLU A 499 41.32 3.29 -0.49
C GLU A 499 41.06 2.43 -1.71
N ASP A 500 40.77 3.04 -2.86
CA ASP A 500 40.37 2.27 -4.03
C ASP A 500 41.50 1.36 -4.50
N PRO A 501 41.23 0.14 -4.99
CA PRO A 501 42.28 -0.76 -5.50
C PRO A 501 43.02 -0.15 -6.71
N VAL A 502 42.43 0.84 -7.38
CA VAL A 502 43.10 1.68 -8.38
C VAL A 502 44.14 2.58 -7.71
N THR A 503 43.79 3.33 -6.66
CA THR A 503 44.76 4.14 -5.91
C THR A 503 45.77 3.31 -5.13
N PHE A 504 45.43 2.07 -4.74
CA PHE A 504 46.40 1.13 -4.18
C PHE A 504 47.39 0.71 -5.25
N LYS A 505 46.95 0.37 -6.48
CA LYS A 505 47.85 0.11 -7.61
C LYS A 505 48.66 1.34 -8.02
N GLU A 506 48.12 2.56 -7.99
CA GLU A 506 48.92 3.78 -8.25
C GLU A 506 49.96 4.02 -7.16
N LYS A 507 49.62 3.81 -5.88
CA LYS A 507 50.59 3.89 -4.78
C LYS A 507 51.63 2.78 -4.86
N GLU A 508 51.24 1.56 -5.22
CA GLU A 508 52.12 0.40 -5.34
C GLU A 508 53.02 0.54 -6.58
N GLN A 509 52.51 1.03 -7.72
CA GLN A 509 53.33 1.40 -8.87
C GLN A 509 54.26 2.55 -8.53
N LYS A 510 53.81 3.59 -7.80
CA LYS A 510 54.70 4.68 -7.37
C LYS A 510 55.78 4.18 -6.40
N PHE A 511 55.43 3.27 -5.49
CA PHE A 511 56.38 2.64 -4.58
C PHE A 511 57.37 1.73 -5.32
N ARG A 512 56.93 0.99 -6.35
CA ARG A 512 57.82 0.23 -7.26
C ARG A 512 58.72 1.14 -8.09
N LEU A 513 58.20 2.21 -8.71
CA LEU A 513 58.99 3.22 -9.43
C LEU A 513 59.97 4.02 -8.54
N GLU A 514 59.75 4.03 -7.21
CA GLU A 514 60.70 4.56 -6.22
C GLU A 514 61.63 3.48 -5.61
N THR A 515 61.47 2.20 -5.97
CA THR A 515 62.25 1.05 -5.45
C THR A 515 63.03 0.27 -6.54
N GLU A 516 62.61 0.32 -7.80
CA GLU A 516 63.19 -0.43 -8.93
C GLU A 516 64.26 0.39 -9.66
N GLY A 517 65.26 0.85 -8.91
CA GLY A 517 66.47 1.53 -9.39
C GLY A 517 67.66 0.57 -9.44
N ASP A 518 67.67 -0.33 -10.42
CA ASP A 518 68.57 -1.49 -10.49
C ASP A 518 70.02 -1.14 -10.96
N PRO A 519 71.01 -2.03 -10.77
CA PRO A 519 72.43 -1.65 -10.70
C PRO A 519 73.19 -1.58 -12.05
N VAL A 520 74.41 -1.04 -11.98
CA VAL A 520 75.31 -0.78 -13.13
C VAL A 520 75.79 -2.06 -13.84
N GLY A 521 75.66 -2.09 -15.17
CA GLY A 521 76.14 -3.17 -16.05
C GLY A 521 77.15 -2.74 -17.13
N LEU A 522 78.44 -2.90 -16.82
CA LEU A 522 79.60 -3.18 -17.69
C LEU A 522 79.63 -2.72 -19.19
N HIS A 523 80.09 -1.49 -19.42
CA HIS A 523 81.26 -1.11 -20.25
C HIS A 523 81.49 -1.70 -21.68
N ARG A 524 81.42 -0.82 -22.70
CA ARG A 524 82.39 -0.61 -23.82
C ARG A 524 82.17 0.84 -24.34
N VAL A 525 83.17 1.74 -24.34
CA VAL A 525 84.23 1.95 -25.37
C VAL A 525 83.60 2.53 -26.66
N ASP A 526 83.99 3.69 -27.21
CA ASP A 526 85.32 4.38 -27.26
C ASP A 526 85.35 5.87 -26.77
N GLU A 527 86.58 6.38 -26.53
CA GLU A 527 87.21 7.74 -26.70
C GLU A 527 86.42 9.07 -26.43
N GLU A 528 86.98 10.19 -25.92
CA GLU A 528 88.38 10.63 -25.66
C GLU A 528 88.45 11.71 -24.52
N ASP A 529 89.51 11.71 -23.68
CA ASP A 529 90.23 12.78 -22.92
C ASP A 529 89.58 14.13 -22.44
N THR A 530 89.96 14.80 -21.32
CA THR A 530 90.99 14.61 -20.25
C THR A 530 90.76 15.48 -18.98
N LEU A 531 91.28 15.06 -17.80
CA LEU A 531 91.66 15.85 -16.57
C LEU A 531 90.50 16.61 -15.83
N THR A 532 90.43 16.89 -14.50
CA THR A 532 91.16 16.65 -13.21
C THR A 532 90.26 17.21 -12.07
N ALA A 533 90.34 16.92 -10.75
CA ALA A 533 90.93 15.87 -9.90
C ALA A 533 90.50 16.13 -8.41
N ASP A 534 90.88 15.24 -7.46
CA ASP A 534 91.01 15.46 -5.99
C ASP A 534 89.75 15.79 -5.13
N ILE A 535 89.64 15.52 -3.81
CA ILE A 535 90.18 14.46 -2.90
C ILE A 535 89.33 14.40 -1.60
N ALA A 536 89.35 13.26 -0.89
CA ALA A 536 88.99 13.03 0.54
C ALA A 536 87.51 13.07 1.05
N THR A 537 87.29 12.20 2.04
CA THR A 537 86.16 12.09 3.01
C THR A 537 86.69 12.49 4.41
N PRO A 538 86.12 12.18 5.62
CA PRO A 538 84.87 11.50 6.01
C PRO A 538 84.13 12.14 7.24
N THR A 539 83.22 11.35 7.86
CA THR A 539 82.73 11.37 9.27
C THR A 539 81.46 12.17 9.64
N ARG A 540 80.69 11.85 10.70
CA ARG A 540 80.29 10.59 11.42
C ARG A 540 79.30 11.00 12.56
N LYS A 541 78.43 10.08 13.06
CA LYS A 541 77.64 10.15 14.34
C LYS A 541 76.49 11.20 14.39
N GLU A 542 75.46 11.15 15.27
CA GLU A 542 74.77 10.05 16.01
C GLU A 542 73.42 10.55 16.63
N VAL A 543 72.53 9.60 16.96
CA VAL A 543 71.55 9.58 18.09
C VAL A 543 70.40 10.63 18.21
N ALA A 544 69.21 10.06 18.49
CA ALA A 544 67.89 10.67 18.68
C ALA A 544 67.64 11.46 19.99
N THR A 545 66.52 12.22 20.06
CA THR A 545 65.62 12.46 21.24
C THR A 545 64.52 13.51 20.86
N LEU A 546 63.49 13.87 21.67
CA LEU A 546 62.43 13.06 22.31
C LEU A 546 61.24 13.97 22.82
N LYS A 547 59.97 13.64 22.48
CA LYS A 547 58.68 13.97 23.19
C LYS A 547 58.16 15.43 23.43
N HIS A 548 56.81 15.55 23.29
CA HIS A 548 55.82 16.42 24.02
C HIS A 548 55.95 17.97 23.93
N GLY A 549 54.91 18.82 24.09
CA GLY A 549 53.45 18.64 24.18
C GLY A 549 52.75 19.57 25.21
N GLY A 550 51.68 20.31 24.83
CA GLY A 550 50.64 20.80 25.78
C GLY A 550 50.15 22.27 25.77
N SER A 551 48.83 22.45 25.58
CA SER A 551 47.89 23.23 26.43
C SER A 551 47.77 24.78 26.49
N ARG A 552 46.50 25.24 26.32
CA ARG A 552 45.71 26.31 27.05
C ARG A 552 45.68 27.82 26.64
N LEU A 553 44.44 28.24 26.27
CA LEU A 553 43.62 29.41 26.72
C LEU A 553 43.96 30.92 26.44
N SER A 554 43.02 31.58 25.71
CA SER A 554 42.07 32.63 26.21
C SER A 554 42.13 34.13 25.78
N TYR A 555 40.93 34.75 25.75
CA TYR A 555 40.52 36.18 25.76
C TYR A 555 40.58 37.07 24.49
N SER A 556 40.11 38.34 24.61
CA SER A 556 39.14 38.98 23.68
C SER A 556 39.51 40.35 23.06
N ALA A 557 38.72 40.72 22.03
CA ALA A 557 38.46 41.97 21.26
C ALA A 557 38.54 43.35 22.00
N PRO A 558 38.28 44.56 21.37
CA PRO A 558 37.83 44.88 19.98
C PRO A 558 38.55 46.09 19.28
N GLY A 559 38.11 46.53 18.07
CA GLY A 559 38.52 47.83 17.46
C GLY A 559 38.15 48.07 15.97
N LEU A 560 37.75 49.30 15.60
CA LEU A 560 37.22 49.75 14.28
C LEU A 560 38.28 50.35 13.31
N GLY A 561 37.99 50.39 11.99
CA GLY A 561 38.27 51.58 11.14
C GLY A 561 39.21 51.51 9.91
N ILE A 562 38.66 51.24 8.71
CA ILE A 562 38.73 52.01 7.43
C ILE A 562 39.96 52.94 7.15
N SER A 563 40.61 53.07 5.97
CA SER A 563 40.81 52.27 4.72
C SER A 563 41.67 53.09 3.69
N GLY A 564 42.38 52.49 2.70
CA GLY A 564 42.85 53.24 1.49
C GLY A 564 44.11 52.78 0.72
N SER A 565 43.98 51.82 -0.22
CA SER A 565 44.71 51.59 -1.50
C SER A 565 46.22 51.93 -1.76
N SER A 566 46.97 50.92 -2.27
CA SER A 566 47.96 50.97 -3.40
C SER A 566 49.36 51.62 -3.18
N SER A 567 50.53 51.11 -3.64
CA SER A 567 50.93 49.83 -4.32
C SER A 567 52.47 49.55 -4.27
N GLN A 568 52.86 48.35 -4.75
CA GLN A 568 54.18 47.87 -5.25
C GLN A 568 55.14 47.03 -4.35
N LEU A 569 55.66 45.98 -5.02
CA LEU A 569 56.84 45.12 -4.85
C LEU A 569 57.22 44.47 -3.47
N GLY A 570 57.32 43.13 -3.51
CA GLY A 570 58.37 42.38 -2.80
C GLY A 570 57.96 41.58 -1.55
N ARG A 571 58.33 40.28 -1.52
CA ARG A 571 58.42 39.35 -0.36
C ARG A 571 57.24 39.30 0.64
N GLY A 572 56.57 38.14 0.75
CA GLY A 572 56.14 37.61 2.08
C GLY A 572 54.72 37.01 2.25
N SER A 573 54.65 35.69 2.43
CA SER A 573 53.72 34.91 3.29
C SER A 573 52.16 34.93 3.14
N CYS A 574 51.60 33.70 3.05
CA CYS A 574 50.39 33.17 3.72
C CYS A 574 48.91 33.36 3.23
N LEU A 575 48.19 32.22 3.21
CA LEU A 575 46.77 31.94 3.59
C LEU A 575 45.52 32.23 2.66
N ARG A 576 44.97 31.13 2.08
CA ARG A 576 43.63 30.51 2.39
C ARG A 576 42.26 30.97 1.75
N ARG A 577 41.88 30.33 0.61
CA ARG A 577 40.71 29.38 0.40
C ARG A 577 39.19 29.83 0.36
N ARG A 578 38.43 29.37 -0.69
CA ARG A 578 36.97 28.90 -0.77
C ARG A 578 35.86 29.93 -1.19
N SER A 579 34.77 29.68 -1.98
CA SER A 579 34.22 28.51 -2.77
C SER A 579 33.28 28.88 -3.98
N SER A 580 33.11 27.95 -4.96
CA SER A 580 31.91 27.59 -5.83
C SER A 580 31.26 28.46 -6.95
N ALA A 581 31.25 27.91 -8.20
CA ALA A 581 30.43 28.20 -9.43
C ALA A 581 30.82 29.37 -10.37
N GLY A 582 30.49 29.39 -11.70
CA GLY A 582 29.92 28.37 -12.61
C GLY A 582 29.29 28.92 -13.94
N SER A 583 28.90 28.03 -14.90
CA SER A 583 28.15 28.23 -16.21
C SER A 583 28.99 28.19 -17.53
N VAL A 584 28.81 27.24 -18.48
CA VAL A 584 27.99 27.23 -19.76
C VAL A 584 28.71 27.92 -20.96
N SER A 585 28.79 27.43 -22.22
CA SER A 585 28.41 26.16 -22.92
C SER A 585 29.14 26.05 -24.30
N ASP A 586 28.82 25.01 -25.08
CA ASP A 586 29.00 24.78 -26.55
C ASP A 586 30.34 24.12 -26.98
N GLN A 587 30.35 22.92 -27.60
CA GLN A 587 30.00 22.52 -28.99
C GLN A 587 31.05 23.01 -30.02
N VAL A 588 31.54 22.25 -31.03
CA VAL A 588 30.97 21.11 -31.80
C VAL A 588 31.99 19.96 -32.06
N VAL A 589 31.45 18.80 -32.44
CA VAL A 589 32.06 17.52 -32.85
C VAL A 589 33.00 17.56 -34.08
N THR A 590 34.11 16.80 -34.05
CA THR A 590 34.56 15.79 -35.06
C THR A 590 35.91 15.18 -34.60
N GLN A 591 36.02 13.89 -34.28
CA GLN A 591 36.03 12.68 -35.14
C GLN A 591 37.32 12.56 -35.98
N GLY A 592 38.22 11.64 -35.59
CA GLY A 592 39.55 11.48 -36.19
C GLY A 592 39.66 10.36 -37.23
N GLY A 593 40.76 10.35 -38.00
CA GLY A 593 41.04 9.34 -39.04
C GLY A 593 42.53 9.18 -39.33
N ARG A 594 43.06 7.96 -39.14
CA ARG A 594 44.48 7.60 -39.30
C ARG A 594 44.99 7.70 -40.75
N ARG A 595 46.23 8.17 -40.94
CA ARG A 595 47.33 7.51 -41.69
C ARG A 595 48.64 8.31 -41.46
N LEU A 596 49.70 7.71 -40.91
CA LEU A 596 50.73 6.87 -41.55
C LEU A 596 51.73 7.64 -42.45
N SER A 597 52.90 7.87 -41.85
CA SER A 597 54.23 7.58 -42.44
C SER A 597 54.81 8.45 -43.56
N ALA A 598 55.81 9.22 -43.14
CA ALA A 598 57.16 9.29 -43.72
C ALA A 598 57.43 10.09 -45.02
N TYR A 599 58.37 11.02 -44.83
CA TYR A 599 59.54 11.29 -45.68
C TYR A 599 59.39 11.94 -47.07
N LYS A 600 59.54 13.29 -47.01
CA LYS A 600 60.77 14.01 -47.42
C LYS A 600 60.94 14.41 -48.89
N THR A 601 61.38 15.66 -49.05
CA THR A 601 62.10 16.25 -50.22
C THR A 601 61.27 16.40 -51.51
N SER A 602 61.54 17.39 -52.39
CA SER A 602 62.64 18.40 -52.43
C SER A 602 62.37 19.49 -53.48
N LEU A 603 62.79 20.74 -53.22
CA LEU A 603 63.20 21.78 -54.21
C LEU A 603 62.04 22.28 -55.13
N ASP A 604 62.05 23.43 -55.82
CA ASP A 604 62.91 24.64 -55.94
C ASP A 604 62.12 25.74 -56.70
N GLN A 605 62.43 27.05 -56.76
CA GLN A 605 63.23 28.01 -55.96
C GLN A 605 62.77 29.46 -56.35
N SER A 606 63.53 30.51 -55.96
CA SER A 606 63.37 31.94 -56.37
C SER A 606 62.10 32.66 -55.84
N GLU A 607 62.10 33.96 -55.55
CA GLU A 607 63.11 35.05 -55.48
C GLU A 607 62.49 36.18 -54.60
N ALA A 608 63.17 37.19 -54.01
CA ALA A 608 64.57 37.59 -53.83
C ALA A 608 64.63 38.44 -52.51
N GLY A 609 65.74 38.94 -51.97
CA GLY A 609 67.18 38.87 -52.29
C GLY A 609 67.99 39.74 -51.29
N ASP A 610 69.32 39.57 -51.30
CA ASP A 610 70.41 40.48 -50.87
C ASP A 610 70.23 41.40 -49.63
N HIS A 611 70.96 41.19 -48.51
CA HIS A 611 72.35 41.62 -48.22
C HIS A 611 72.38 42.80 -47.19
N ALA A 612 73.40 43.02 -46.35
CA ALA A 612 74.44 42.15 -45.77
C ALA A 612 75.24 42.92 -44.68
N ARG A 613 75.51 42.30 -43.50
CA ARG A 613 76.44 42.75 -42.41
C ARG A 613 76.05 44.11 -41.72
N SER A 614 76.44 44.47 -40.49
CA SER A 614 77.33 43.87 -39.46
C SER A 614 76.94 44.37 -38.05
N ALA A 615 77.38 43.65 -37.01
CA ALA A 615 77.84 44.12 -35.67
C ALA A 615 76.98 45.01 -34.72
N GLU A 616 77.06 44.65 -33.42
CA GLU A 616 77.07 45.50 -32.20
C GLU A 616 75.77 46.16 -31.67
N GLU A 617 75.89 46.83 -30.51
CA GLU A 617 74.96 46.78 -29.35
C GLU A 617 73.95 47.94 -29.20
N GLU A 618 72.87 47.71 -28.41
CA GLU A 618 72.01 48.75 -27.74
C GLU A 618 71.30 49.76 -28.70
N PRO A 619 70.51 50.77 -28.25
CA PRO A 619 70.00 51.08 -26.91
C PRO A 619 68.45 51.19 -26.81
N SER A 620 67.99 51.78 -25.71
CA SER A 620 66.59 51.88 -25.24
C SER A 620 65.66 52.95 -25.86
N ALA A 621 64.36 52.74 -25.58
CA ALA A 621 63.30 53.74 -25.29
C ALA A 621 62.61 54.54 -26.41
N SER A 622 61.27 54.42 -26.50
CA SER A 622 60.34 55.38 -25.85
C SER A 622 58.86 54.94 -25.98
N ASN A 623 58.00 55.43 -25.09
CA ASN A 623 56.58 55.04 -25.01
C ASN A 623 55.65 56.10 -25.62
N VAL A 624 54.63 55.66 -26.37
CA VAL A 624 53.38 56.40 -26.59
C VAL A 624 52.21 55.46 -26.35
N ILE A 625 51.26 55.88 -25.52
CA ILE A 625 50.09 55.08 -25.14
C ILE A 625 48.91 55.47 -26.02
N VAL A 626 48.27 54.48 -26.66
CA VAL A 626 46.94 54.63 -27.27
C VAL A 626 45.98 53.74 -26.51
N VAL A 627 44.99 54.34 -25.86
CA VAL A 627 43.92 53.59 -25.17
C VAL A 627 42.88 53.16 -26.21
N ARG A 628 42.74 51.85 -26.40
CA ARG A 628 41.48 51.25 -26.85
C ARG A 628 40.69 50.80 -25.62
N THR A 629 39.37 51.00 -25.66
CA THR A 629 38.42 50.43 -24.72
C THR A 629 37.60 49.37 -25.44
N ASP A 630 37.82 48.11 -25.11
CA ASP A 630 36.97 47.00 -25.51
C ASP A 630 36.13 46.57 -24.28
N GLU A 631 34.90 46.08 -24.47
CA GLU A 631 34.01 45.72 -23.35
C GLU A 631 34.38 44.34 -22.76
N GLU A 632 34.84 44.32 -21.51
CA GLU A 632 35.10 43.07 -20.78
C GLU A 632 33.79 42.40 -20.30
N ASN A 633 33.66 41.09 -20.55
CA ASN A 633 32.53 40.31 -20.07
C ASN A 633 32.66 39.97 -18.58
N ALA A 634 31.54 39.95 -17.85
CA ALA A 634 31.50 39.81 -16.39
C ALA A 634 31.94 38.44 -15.80
N GLY A 635 32.58 37.57 -16.59
CA GLY A 635 33.04 36.24 -16.17
C GLY A 635 34.38 36.24 -15.42
N ASP A 636 35.29 37.16 -15.73
CA ASP A 636 36.70 37.10 -15.29
C ASP A 636 36.93 37.47 -13.81
N HIS A 637 35.87 37.83 -13.07
CA HIS A 637 35.92 38.11 -11.64
C HIS A 637 35.65 36.87 -10.75
N ILE A 638 35.60 35.66 -11.31
CA ILE A 638 35.47 34.40 -10.56
C ILE A 638 36.89 33.87 -10.20
N PRO A 639 37.42 34.09 -8.97
CA PRO A 639 38.83 33.80 -8.66
C PRO A 639 39.21 32.32 -8.81
N GLY A 640 40.34 32.01 -9.44
CA GLY A 640 40.67 30.65 -9.92
C GLY A 640 40.59 29.49 -8.90
N PHE A 641 40.78 29.72 -7.59
CA PHE A 641 40.57 28.67 -6.58
C PHE A 641 39.13 28.12 -6.60
N LEU A 642 38.18 28.95 -7.03
CA LEU A 642 36.73 28.80 -6.94
C LEU A 642 36.25 27.81 -8.00
N VAL A 643 36.86 27.87 -9.18
CA VAL A 643 36.79 26.90 -10.28
C VAL A 643 37.55 25.60 -9.96
N VAL A 644 38.74 25.69 -9.32
CA VAL A 644 39.47 24.48 -8.87
C VAL A 644 38.68 23.71 -7.81
N ALA A 645 37.96 24.42 -6.93
CA ALA A 645 37.08 23.81 -5.93
C ALA A 645 35.87 23.12 -6.57
N SER A 646 35.17 23.77 -7.52
CA SER A 646 34.06 23.13 -8.22
C SER A 646 34.53 21.91 -9.01
N LYS A 647 35.64 22.00 -9.76
CA LYS A 647 36.24 20.87 -10.47
C LYS A 647 36.49 19.68 -9.55
N ARG A 648 37.20 19.88 -8.42
CA ARG A 648 37.48 18.79 -7.46
C ARG A 648 36.23 18.13 -6.88
N TYR A 649 35.17 18.89 -6.61
CA TYR A 649 33.89 18.32 -6.16
C TYR A 649 33.16 17.60 -7.30
N CYS A 650 33.17 18.15 -8.52
CA CYS A 650 32.60 17.51 -9.72
C CYS A 650 33.30 16.20 -10.07
N ASP A 651 34.64 16.14 -9.99
CA ASP A 651 35.42 14.92 -10.21
C ASP A 651 35.05 13.83 -9.18
N SER A 652 34.85 14.22 -7.92
CA SER A 652 34.40 13.30 -6.86
C SER A 652 32.97 12.77 -7.10
N VAL A 653 32.07 13.63 -7.58
CA VAL A 653 30.68 13.28 -7.94
C VAL A 653 30.64 12.41 -9.21
N LYS A 654 31.48 12.71 -10.20
CA LYS A 654 31.66 11.90 -11.42
C LYS A 654 32.20 10.51 -11.08
N GLY A 655 33.15 10.42 -10.15
CA GLY A 655 33.59 9.16 -9.56
C GLY A 655 32.41 8.36 -8.98
N PHE A 656 31.66 8.95 -8.05
CA PHE A 656 30.47 8.33 -7.45
C PHE A 656 29.47 7.82 -8.50
N PHE A 657 29.10 8.64 -9.50
CA PHE A 657 28.18 8.20 -10.56
C PHE A 657 28.79 7.11 -11.45
N SER A 658 30.09 7.13 -11.76
CA SER A 658 30.72 6.06 -12.54
C SER A 658 30.68 4.70 -11.81
N HIS A 659 30.90 4.68 -10.49
CA HIS A 659 30.67 3.49 -9.68
C HIS A 659 29.19 3.08 -9.66
N LEU A 660 28.27 4.05 -9.49
CA LEU A 660 26.81 3.84 -9.51
C LEU A 660 26.26 3.43 -10.90
N LEU A 661 27.06 3.45 -11.97
CA LEU A 661 26.73 2.86 -13.28
C LEU A 661 27.48 1.54 -13.58
N SER A 662 28.54 1.19 -12.85
CA SER A 662 29.30 -0.05 -13.06
C SER A 662 28.53 -1.33 -12.65
N ARG A 663 28.60 -2.41 -13.46
CA ARG A 663 27.86 -3.68 -13.20
C ARG A 663 28.55 -4.60 -12.17
N VAL A 664 29.88 -4.55 -12.09
CA VAL A 664 30.81 -5.56 -11.52
C VAL A 664 30.67 -5.86 -10.00
N GLN A 665 29.75 -5.22 -9.28
CA GLN A 665 29.59 -5.41 -7.82
C GLN A 665 28.14 -5.53 -7.34
N ARG A 666 27.20 -5.85 -8.23
CA ARG A 666 25.76 -5.84 -7.93
C ARG A 666 25.12 -7.22 -7.86
N VAL A 667 24.16 -7.31 -6.94
CA VAL A 667 23.15 -8.37 -6.81
C VAL A 667 21.90 -7.85 -7.53
N THR A 668 21.59 -8.37 -8.73
CA THR A 668 20.40 -7.93 -9.49
C THR A 668 19.10 -8.35 -8.77
N ALA A 669 18.04 -7.57 -8.91
CA ALA A 669 16.75 -7.83 -8.25
C ALA A 669 15.57 -7.25 -9.04
N ASP A 670 14.38 -7.87 -8.90
CA ASP A 670 13.10 -7.35 -9.41
C ASP A 670 12.22 -6.92 -8.23
N VAL A 671 12.10 -5.61 -8.04
CA VAL A 671 11.32 -4.97 -6.96
C VAL A 671 10.13 -4.16 -7.52
N TYR A 672 9.97 -4.12 -8.85
CA TYR A 672 9.00 -3.25 -9.52
C TYR A 672 7.54 -3.52 -9.10
N ALA A 673 7.19 -4.78 -8.86
CA ALA A 673 5.83 -5.13 -8.39
C ALA A 673 5.48 -4.48 -7.02
N LEU A 674 6.45 -4.35 -6.12
CA LEU A 674 6.26 -3.67 -4.84
C LEU A 674 6.21 -2.16 -5.00
N MET A 675 7.02 -1.60 -5.90
CA MET A 675 6.98 -0.17 -6.24
C MET A 675 5.63 0.22 -6.84
N PHE A 676 5.11 -0.55 -7.81
CA PHE A 676 3.78 -0.35 -8.38
C PHE A 676 2.68 -0.47 -7.33
N LEU A 677 2.77 -1.43 -6.40
CA LEU A 677 1.79 -1.58 -5.32
C LEU A 677 1.79 -0.38 -4.34
N CYS A 678 2.96 0.19 -4.02
CA CYS A 678 3.03 1.45 -3.27
C CYS A 678 2.34 2.60 -4.03
N ASP A 679 2.54 2.72 -5.34
CA ASP A 679 1.96 3.82 -6.11
C ASP A 679 0.48 3.64 -6.46
N PHE A 680 -0.01 2.41 -6.54
CA PHE A 680 -1.45 2.07 -6.55
C PHE A 680 -2.11 2.42 -5.21
N PHE A 681 -1.47 2.14 -4.08
CA PHE A 681 -1.97 2.57 -2.77
C PHE A 681 -1.98 4.10 -2.64
N ASN A 682 -0.93 4.79 -3.09
CA ASN A 682 -0.90 6.26 -3.16
C ASN A 682 -2.06 6.82 -4.00
N PHE A 683 -2.36 6.21 -5.15
CA PHE A 683 -3.48 6.60 -6.01
C PHE A 683 -4.84 6.45 -5.27
N MET A 684 -5.03 5.36 -4.54
CA MET A 684 -6.23 5.16 -3.69
C MET A 684 -6.30 6.16 -2.52
N VAL A 685 -5.17 6.50 -1.88
CA VAL A 685 -5.13 7.54 -0.83
C VAL A 685 -5.50 8.92 -1.37
N VAL A 686 -5.13 9.25 -2.62
CA VAL A 686 -5.60 10.48 -3.27
C VAL A 686 -7.11 10.44 -3.51
N ILE A 687 -7.64 9.36 -4.09
CA ILE A 687 -9.07 9.22 -4.40
C ILE A 687 -9.94 9.30 -3.13
N PHE A 688 -9.63 8.53 -2.09
CA PHE A 688 -10.41 8.56 -0.84
C PHE A 688 -10.13 9.80 0.02
N GLY A 689 -8.94 10.39 -0.10
CA GLY A 689 -8.51 11.56 0.66
C GLY A 689 -8.75 12.91 -0.02
N PHE A 690 -9.50 12.96 -1.14
CA PHE A 690 -9.72 14.16 -1.98
C PHE A 690 -10.04 15.43 -1.17
N ALA A 691 -10.83 15.34 -0.09
CA ALA A 691 -11.21 16.47 0.75
C ALA A 691 -10.00 17.12 1.46
N SER A 692 -9.02 16.33 1.88
CA SER A 692 -7.77 16.80 2.51
C SER A 692 -6.76 17.36 1.49
N PHE A 693 -6.99 17.19 0.19
CA PHE A 693 -6.20 17.75 -0.92
C PHE A 693 -6.91 18.91 -1.63
N GLY A 694 -8.11 19.32 -1.15
CA GLY A 694 -8.86 20.48 -1.63
C GLY A 694 -8.73 21.70 -0.70
N SER A 695 -9.24 22.84 -1.17
CA SER A 695 -9.44 24.04 -0.36
C SER A 695 -10.69 23.92 0.54
N ASP A 696 -10.97 24.94 1.37
CA ASP A 696 -11.95 24.90 2.48
C ASP A 696 -13.46 24.86 2.09
N LEU A 697 -13.83 24.20 0.99
CA LEU A 697 -15.23 23.91 0.62
C LEU A 697 -15.84 22.75 1.44
N GLY A 698 -15.77 22.90 2.77
CA GLY A 698 -16.62 22.21 3.75
C GLY A 698 -16.22 20.80 4.18
N GLU A 699 -16.65 20.45 5.40
CA GLU A 699 -16.61 19.09 5.95
C GLU A 699 -17.59 18.13 5.23
N GLY A 700 -18.39 18.63 4.29
CA GLY A 700 -19.48 17.93 3.59
C GLY A 700 -19.05 16.87 2.55
N GLY A 701 -17.83 16.34 2.63
CA GLY A 701 -17.36 15.20 1.84
C GLY A 701 -17.51 15.34 0.32
N VAL A 702 -17.73 14.22 -0.38
CA VAL A 702 -17.93 14.21 -1.85
C VAL A 702 -19.22 14.96 -2.22
N SER A 703 -20.21 14.92 -1.33
CA SER A 703 -21.52 15.55 -1.50
C SER A 703 -21.46 17.06 -1.75
N ALA A 704 -20.61 17.80 -1.03
CA ALA A 704 -20.49 19.25 -1.24
C ALA A 704 -19.94 19.60 -2.64
N TYR A 705 -18.96 18.86 -3.13
CA TYR A 705 -18.40 19.06 -4.47
C TYR A 705 -19.35 18.62 -5.60
N LEU A 706 -20.21 17.63 -5.34
CA LEU A 706 -21.34 17.28 -6.22
C LEU A 706 -22.47 18.33 -6.17
N GLU A 707 -22.67 19.02 -5.05
CA GLU A 707 -23.63 20.12 -4.93
C GLU A 707 -23.18 21.34 -5.74
N GLU A 708 -21.89 21.71 -5.67
CA GLU A 708 -21.33 22.83 -6.41
C GLU A 708 -20.92 22.51 -7.86
N ASN A 709 -20.85 21.23 -8.24
CA ASN A 709 -20.30 20.74 -9.52
C ASN A 709 -18.85 21.23 -9.82
N LYS A 710 -18.05 21.47 -8.77
CA LYS A 710 -16.66 21.91 -8.87
C LYS A 710 -15.73 20.80 -8.40
N VAL A 711 -14.87 20.28 -9.28
CA VAL A 711 -13.76 19.41 -8.86
C VAL A 711 -12.58 20.30 -8.43
N PRO A 712 -11.95 20.07 -7.26
CA PRO A 712 -10.73 20.79 -6.89
C PRO A 712 -9.63 20.53 -7.92
N ILE A 713 -9.23 21.59 -8.63
CA ILE A 713 -8.11 21.58 -9.58
C ILE A 713 -6.83 20.97 -8.97
N PRO A 714 -6.45 21.23 -7.70
CA PRO A 714 -5.23 20.65 -7.10
C PRO A 714 -5.26 19.12 -7.02
N PHE A 715 -6.41 18.56 -6.62
CA PHE A 715 -6.65 17.12 -6.58
C PHE A 715 -6.59 16.51 -7.99
N LEU A 716 -7.22 17.16 -8.98
CA LEU A 716 -7.20 16.70 -10.38
C LEU A 716 -5.77 16.68 -10.96
N VAL A 717 -5.01 17.76 -10.74
CA VAL A 717 -3.59 17.84 -11.16
C VAL A 717 -2.75 16.78 -10.46
N MET A 718 -2.95 16.57 -9.15
CA MET A 718 -2.24 15.54 -8.39
C MET A 718 -2.53 14.11 -8.89
N LEU A 719 -3.79 13.81 -9.25
CA LEU A 719 -4.20 12.52 -9.80
C LEU A 719 -3.58 12.28 -11.19
N ILE A 720 -3.65 13.27 -12.08
CA ILE A 720 -3.04 13.20 -13.43
C ILE A 720 -1.52 13.05 -13.33
N LEU A 721 -0.86 13.81 -12.44
CA LEU A 721 0.58 13.74 -12.23
C LEU A 721 1.02 12.37 -11.68
N GLN A 722 0.31 11.84 -10.67
CA GLN A 722 0.60 10.51 -10.11
C GLN A 722 0.42 9.42 -11.17
N PHE A 723 -0.62 9.49 -12.01
CA PHE A 723 -0.80 8.56 -13.14
C PHE A 723 0.35 8.66 -14.15
N ALA A 724 0.70 9.87 -14.60
CA ALA A 724 1.80 10.08 -15.54
C ALA A 724 3.15 9.57 -14.99
N LEU A 725 3.42 9.74 -13.70
CA LEU A 725 4.64 9.23 -13.06
C LEU A 725 4.70 7.69 -13.03
N ILE A 726 3.57 7.00 -12.83
CA ILE A 726 3.49 5.53 -12.91
C ILE A 726 3.79 5.05 -14.34
N VAL A 727 3.23 5.73 -15.35
CA VAL A 727 3.44 5.42 -16.77
C VAL A 727 4.91 5.62 -17.17
N VAL A 728 5.55 6.71 -16.73
CA VAL A 728 6.99 6.95 -16.97
C VAL A 728 7.88 5.92 -16.27
N ASP A 729 7.52 5.47 -15.07
CA ASP A 729 8.28 4.41 -14.37
C ASP A 729 8.16 3.06 -15.09
N ARG A 730 6.98 2.71 -15.61
CA ARG A 730 6.79 1.49 -16.42
C ARG A 730 7.69 1.51 -17.66
N ALA A 731 7.78 2.65 -18.35
CA ALA A 731 8.65 2.83 -19.51
C ALA A 731 10.14 2.64 -19.17
N LEU A 732 10.61 3.25 -18.07
CA LEU A 732 12.00 3.15 -17.60
C LEU A 732 12.37 1.72 -17.14
N TYR A 733 11.42 1.01 -16.52
CA TYR A 733 11.55 -0.39 -16.14
C TYR A 733 11.69 -1.31 -17.37
N LEU A 734 10.78 -1.20 -18.34
CA LEU A 734 10.77 -2.06 -19.53
C LEU A 734 12.01 -1.85 -20.40
N ARG A 735 12.44 -0.59 -20.59
CA ARG A 735 13.67 -0.24 -21.30
C ARG A 735 14.96 -0.51 -20.49
N LYS A 736 14.86 -1.08 -19.27
CA LYS A 736 15.98 -1.46 -18.38
C LYS A 736 16.97 -0.30 -18.11
N TYR A 737 16.53 0.96 -18.23
CA TYR A 737 17.42 2.13 -18.42
C TYR A 737 17.85 2.78 -17.10
N ILE A 738 18.91 2.25 -16.49
CA ILE A 738 19.42 2.65 -15.17
C ILE A 738 19.73 4.16 -15.07
N LEU A 739 20.35 4.78 -16.09
CA LEU A 739 20.68 6.21 -16.03
C LEU A 739 19.42 7.09 -16.03
N GLY A 740 18.43 6.78 -16.86
CA GLY A 740 17.14 7.45 -16.85
C GLY A 740 16.42 7.27 -15.51
N LYS A 741 16.47 6.06 -14.93
CA LYS A 741 15.91 5.79 -13.60
C LYS A 741 16.60 6.58 -12.48
N ILE A 742 17.91 6.81 -12.56
CA ILE A 742 18.64 7.69 -11.63
C ILE A 742 18.16 9.15 -11.77
N VAL A 743 18.09 9.68 -12.99
CA VAL A 743 17.61 11.06 -13.22
C VAL A 743 16.16 11.24 -12.74
N PHE A 744 15.30 10.27 -13.06
CA PHE A 744 13.91 10.23 -12.59
C PHE A 744 13.82 10.18 -11.05
N GLN A 745 14.64 9.36 -10.38
CA GLN A 745 14.70 9.32 -8.91
C GLN A 745 15.10 10.68 -8.33
N PHE A 746 16.11 11.37 -8.86
CA PHE A 746 16.52 12.69 -8.36
C PHE A 746 15.41 13.74 -8.55
N LEU A 747 14.80 13.81 -9.74
CA LEU A 747 13.69 14.73 -10.03
C LEU A 747 12.46 14.43 -9.17
N LEU A 748 12.12 13.14 -8.98
CA LEU A 748 10.96 12.72 -8.19
C LEU A 748 11.17 12.97 -6.69
N VAL A 749 12.36 12.72 -6.14
CA VAL A 749 12.68 13.04 -4.74
C VAL A 749 12.50 14.54 -4.50
N VAL A 750 13.12 15.40 -5.32
CA VAL A 750 13.02 16.86 -5.17
C VAL A 750 11.57 17.33 -5.38
N GLY A 751 10.91 16.87 -6.45
CA GLY A 751 9.53 17.23 -6.78
C GLY A 751 8.52 16.85 -5.69
N VAL A 752 8.62 15.64 -5.12
CA VAL A 752 7.75 15.17 -4.03
C VAL A 752 7.88 16.04 -2.78
N HIS A 753 9.10 16.41 -2.39
CA HIS A 753 9.33 17.24 -1.21
C HIS A 753 8.88 18.70 -1.45
N ILE A 754 9.12 19.27 -2.63
CA ILE A 754 8.60 20.59 -2.99
C ILE A 754 7.07 20.59 -3.01
N TRP A 755 6.46 19.57 -3.61
CA TRP A 755 5.00 19.47 -3.71
C TRP A 755 4.33 19.34 -2.34
N MET A 756 4.78 18.41 -1.49
CA MET A 756 4.10 18.13 -0.21
C MET A 756 4.33 19.17 0.87
N PHE A 757 5.49 19.84 0.89
CA PHE A 757 5.84 20.78 1.97
C PHE A 757 5.72 22.26 1.59
N PHE A 758 5.57 22.60 0.30
CA PHE A 758 5.37 23.97 -0.16
C PHE A 758 4.11 24.14 -1.03
N ILE A 759 3.95 23.36 -2.10
CA ILE A 759 2.82 23.55 -3.02
C ILE A 759 1.48 23.18 -2.38
N LEU A 760 1.40 22.04 -1.67
CA LEU A 760 0.15 21.61 -1.03
C LEU A 760 -0.32 22.63 0.04
N PRO A 761 0.51 23.08 1.01
CA PRO A 761 0.10 24.12 1.96
C PRO A 761 -0.20 25.50 1.33
N LEU A 762 0.39 25.82 0.17
CA LEU A 762 0.10 27.06 -0.60
C LEU A 762 -1.27 27.04 -1.28
N VAL A 763 -1.87 25.86 -1.42
CA VAL A 763 -3.05 25.63 -2.26
C VAL A 763 -4.26 25.13 -1.48
N THR A 764 -4.05 24.54 -0.30
CA THR A 764 -5.12 24.15 0.64
C THR A 764 -5.21 25.06 1.87
N ASP A 765 -4.26 26.00 2.03
CA ASP A 765 -4.03 26.81 3.24
C ASP A 765 -3.87 26.00 4.56
N LYS A 766 -3.67 24.67 4.45
CA LYS A 766 -3.58 23.75 5.59
C LYS A 766 -2.14 23.32 5.87
N GLN A 767 -1.84 23.12 7.15
CA GLN A 767 -0.57 22.52 7.57
C GLN A 767 -0.56 21.03 7.20
N PHE A 768 0.53 20.54 6.60
CA PHE A 768 0.71 19.13 6.21
C PHE A 768 0.46 18.14 7.38
N SER A 769 0.77 18.55 8.61
CA SER A 769 0.58 17.74 9.82
C SER A 769 -0.84 17.71 10.40
N ALA A 770 -1.76 18.54 9.89
CA ALA A 770 -3.16 18.56 10.35
C ALA A 770 -3.97 17.39 9.79
N GLU A 771 -3.79 17.10 8.50
CA GLU A 771 -4.56 16.09 7.76
C GLU A 771 -3.82 14.74 7.66
N LEU A 772 -4.56 13.63 7.77
CA LEU A 772 -3.97 12.28 7.73
C LEU A 772 -3.66 11.77 6.30
N PRO A 773 -4.50 12.00 5.25
CA PRO A 773 -4.20 11.50 3.90
C PRO A 773 -2.89 12.00 3.29
N PRO A 774 -2.46 13.28 3.43
CA PRO A 774 -1.14 13.73 2.99
C PRO A 774 0.01 13.03 3.71
N GLN A 775 -0.12 12.78 5.01
CA GLN A 775 0.87 12.05 5.81
C GLN A 775 1.01 10.60 5.34
N MET A 776 -0.12 9.92 5.07
CA MET A 776 -0.13 8.54 4.53
C MET A 776 0.47 8.44 3.13
N TRP A 777 0.09 9.37 2.23
CA TRP A 777 0.62 9.43 0.87
C TRP A 777 2.13 9.64 0.86
N TYR A 778 2.63 10.61 1.64
CA TYR A 778 4.06 10.87 1.73
C TYR A 778 4.82 9.68 2.34
N MET A 779 4.26 9.00 3.36
CA MET A 779 4.90 7.82 3.95
C MET A 779 5.04 6.67 2.94
N VAL A 780 4.00 6.40 2.14
CA VAL A 780 4.04 5.33 1.14
C VAL A 780 4.86 5.75 -0.09
N LYS A 781 4.89 7.03 -0.48
CA LYS A 781 5.84 7.54 -1.48
C LYS A 781 7.30 7.47 -0.98
N CYS A 782 7.57 7.65 0.32
CA CYS A 782 8.89 7.40 0.91
C CYS A 782 9.30 5.92 0.81
N PHE A 783 8.38 4.96 1.03
CA PHE A 783 8.65 3.54 0.79
C PHE A 783 8.90 3.25 -0.70
N TYR A 784 8.10 3.81 -1.61
CA TYR A 784 8.37 3.74 -3.06
C TYR A 784 9.78 4.26 -3.40
N LEU A 785 10.19 5.41 -2.86
CA LEU A 785 11.49 6.02 -3.12
C LEU A 785 12.66 5.18 -2.58
N LEU A 786 12.46 4.49 -1.45
CA LEU A 786 13.41 3.55 -0.87
C LEU A 786 13.56 2.28 -1.73
N LEU A 787 12.45 1.71 -2.20
CA LEU A 787 12.44 0.56 -3.12
C LEU A 787 13.04 0.92 -4.50
N SER A 788 12.76 2.12 -5.00
CA SER A 788 13.33 2.67 -6.23
C SER A 788 14.85 2.86 -6.13
N ALA A 789 15.35 3.39 -4.99
CA ALA A 789 16.78 3.47 -4.73
C ALA A 789 17.44 2.09 -4.57
N TYR A 790 16.75 1.12 -3.96
CA TYR A 790 17.20 -0.28 -3.90
C TYR A 790 17.31 -0.87 -5.32
N GLN A 791 16.30 -0.69 -6.17
CA GLN A 791 16.27 -1.17 -7.56
C GLN A 791 17.41 -0.58 -8.40
N ILE A 792 17.76 0.70 -8.22
CA ILE A 792 18.93 1.34 -8.85
C ILE A 792 20.24 0.70 -8.35
N ARG A 793 20.36 0.49 -7.04
CA ARG A 793 21.55 -0.07 -6.39
C ARG A 793 21.81 -1.53 -6.79
N SER A 794 20.76 -2.33 -6.93
CA SER A 794 20.81 -3.71 -7.43
C SER A 794 20.95 -3.81 -8.96
N GLY A 795 20.32 -2.90 -9.71
CA GLY A 795 20.18 -3.03 -11.15
C GLY A 795 19.07 -4.02 -11.54
N TYR A 796 18.64 -3.93 -12.80
CA TYR A 796 17.62 -4.80 -13.37
C TYR A 796 18.20 -6.18 -13.74
N PRO A 797 17.45 -7.29 -13.56
CA PRO A 797 17.85 -8.61 -14.02
C PRO A 797 17.78 -8.70 -15.56
N THR A 798 18.37 -9.76 -16.12
CA THR A 798 18.33 -10.04 -17.56
C THR A 798 16.91 -10.28 -18.07
N ARG A 799 16.14 -11.13 -17.36
CA ARG A 799 14.73 -11.46 -17.66
C ARG A 799 13.77 -10.58 -16.85
N ILE A 800 12.92 -9.81 -17.53
CA ILE A 800 11.82 -9.05 -16.93
C ILE A 800 10.44 -9.36 -17.53
N LEU A 801 10.39 -10.06 -18.68
CA LEU A 801 9.13 -10.26 -19.39
C LEU A 801 8.27 -11.34 -18.74
N GLY A 802 7.00 -11.02 -18.52
CA GLY A 802 6.01 -11.88 -17.85
C GLY A 802 5.19 -11.16 -16.78
N ASN A 803 4.15 -11.83 -16.26
CA ASN A 803 3.35 -11.32 -15.15
C ASN A 803 3.81 -11.97 -13.84
N VAL A 804 4.07 -11.16 -12.81
CA VAL A 804 4.53 -11.62 -11.49
C VAL A 804 3.50 -12.53 -10.81
N LEU A 805 2.21 -12.31 -11.03
CA LEU A 805 1.13 -13.19 -10.55
C LEU A 805 1.15 -14.57 -11.21
N CYS A 806 1.71 -14.68 -12.42
CA CYS A 806 1.73 -15.91 -13.21
C CYS A 806 2.97 -16.79 -12.95
N LYS A 807 3.87 -16.40 -12.04
CA LYS A 807 5.10 -17.15 -11.71
C LYS A 807 4.85 -18.49 -10.96
N ARG A 808 3.63 -18.75 -10.46
CA ARG A 808 3.21 -20.02 -9.83
C ARG A 808 1.73 -20.32 -10.11
N TYR A 809 1.38 -21.60 -10.26
CA TYR A 809 0.04 -22.08 -10.66
C TYR A 809 -0.87 -22.44 -9.47
N ASN A 810 -0.98 -21.54 -8.48
CA ASN A 810 -1.70 -21.81 -7.24
C ASN A 810 -3.10 -21.17 -7.24
N VAL A 811 -4.05 -21.73 -6.47
CA VAL A 811 -5.41 -21.17 -6.32
C VAL A 811 -5.38 -19.69 -5.87
N LEU A 812 -4.47 -19.33 -4.97
CA LEU A 812 -4.26 -17.92 -4.56
C LEU A 812 -3.88 -17.03 -5.74
N ASN A 813 -2.98 -17.49 -6.62
CA ASN A 813 -2.57 -16.73 -7.79
C ASN A 813 -3.68 -16.64 -8.84
N MET A 814 -4.50 -17.67 -9.00
CA MET A 814 -5.71 -17.61 -9.84
C MET A 814 -6.70 -16.55 -9.32
N VAL A 815 -6.92 -16.48 -8.00
CA VAL A 815 -7.79 -15.47 -7.38
C VAL A 815 -7.21 -14.06 -7.51
N LEU A 816 -5.91 -13.87 -7.24
CA LEU A 816 -5.23 -12.58 -7.41
C LEU A 816 -5.21 -12.13 -8.87
N PHE A 817 -5.01 -13.05 -9.82
CA PHE A 817 -5.04 -12.74 -11.25
C PHE A 817 -6.45 -12.39 -11.73
N LYS A 818 -7.49 -13.11 -11.29
CA LYS A 818 -8.89 -12.70 -11.53
C LYS A 818 -9.23 -11.35 -10.89
N GLY A 819 -8.67 -11.04 -9.72
CA GLY A 819 -8.76 -9.72 -9.10
C GLY A 819 -8.10 -8.63 -9.92
N PHE A 820 -6.91 -8.89 -10.47
CA PHE A 820 -6.19 -8.00 -11.39
C PHE A 820 -7.00 -7.73 -12.68
N MET A 821 -7.56 -8.77 -13.30
CA MET A 821 -8.44 -8.65 -14.48
C MET A 821 -9.77 -7.94 -14.19
N ALA A 822 -10.19 -7.84 -12.93
CA ALA A 822 -11.40 -7.13 -12.52
C ALA A 822 -11.19 -5.63 -12.26
N VAL A 823 -9.95 -5.13 -12.27
CA VAL A 823 -9.67 -3.69 -12.17
C VAL A 823 -9.81 -3.07 -13.56
N PRO A 824 -10.75 -2.11 -13.77
CA PRO A 824 -11.01 -1.56 -15.10
C PRO A 824 -9.80 -0.82 -15.66
N PHE A 825 -9.56 -0.99 -16.97
CA PHE A 825 -8.44 -0.42 -17.73
C PHE A 825 -7.04 -0.89 -17.31
N LEU A 826 -6.87 -1.65 -16.22
CA LEU A 826 -5.54 -2.03 -15.72
C LEU A 826 -4.86 -3.07 -16.61
N PHE A 827 -5.61 -4.05 -17.13
CA PHE A 827 -5.07 -5.05 -18.05
C PHE A 827 -4.75 -4.42 -19.41
N GLU A 828 -5.66 -3.61 -19.93
CA GLU A 828 -5.59 -2.97 -21.24
C GLU A 828 -4.45 -1.95 -21.30
N LEU A 829 -4.33 -1.06 -20.30
CA LEU A 829 -3.19 -0.15 -20.20
C LEU A 829 -1.88 -0.91 -20.02
N ARG A 830 -1.86 -2.00 -19.24
CA ARG A 830 -0.65 -2.82 -19.05
C ARG A 830 -0.21 -3.50 -20.34
N ALA A 831 -1.13 -4.07 -21.12
CA ALA A 831 -0.81 -4.70 -22.39
C ALA A 831 -0.31 -3.68 -23.43
N LEU A 832 -0.95 -2.51 -23.54
CA LEU A 832 -0.54 -1.44 -24.45
C LEU A 832 0.82 -0.83 -24.05
N MET A 833 1.08 -0.60 -22.76
CA MET A 833 2.38 -0.12 -22.27
C MET A 833 3.49 -1.14 -22.49
N ASP A 834 3.22 -2.42 -22.27
CA ASP A 834 4.22 -3.48 -22.49
C ASP A 834 4.54 -3.62 -23.99
N TRP A 835 3.57 -3.46 -24.89
CA TRP A 835 3.81 -3.37 -26.34
C TRP A 835 4.62 -2.12 -26.74
N MET A 836 4.29 -0.93 -26.20
CA MET A 836 4.94 0.34 -26.58
C MET A 836 6.44 0.40 -26.25
N TRP A 837 6.91 -0.35 -25.25
CA TRP A 837 8.29 -0.25 -24.73
C TRP A 837 9.09 -1.54 -24.76
N THR A 838 8.51 -2.64 -25.25
CA THR A 838 9.26 -3.85 -25.65
C THR A 838 9.53 -3.77 -27.15
N ASP A 839 10.70 -4.22 -27.60
CA ASP A 839 10.97 -4.35 -29.03
C ASP A 839 10.39 -5.68 -29.52
N THR A 840 9.54 -5.63 -30.55
CA THR A 840 8.75 -6.76 -31.08
C THR A 840 8.38 -6.50 -32.54
N SER A 841 8.17 -7.55 -33.34
CA SER A 841 7.60 -7.44 -34.69
C SER A 841 6.07 -7.30 -34.70
N MET A 842 5.39 -7.69 -33.62
CA MET A 842 3.94 -7.87 -33.59
C MET A 842 3.14 -6.55 -33.59
N THR A 843 2.02 -6.53 -34.31
CA THR A 843 1.06 -5.42 -34.26
C THR A 843 0.31 -5.36 -32.92
N VAL A 844 -0.23 -4.18 -32.56
CA VAL A 844 -1.05 -3.98 -31.34
C VAL A 844 -2.15 -5.04 -31.19
N TRP A 845 -2.87 -5.33 -32.28
CA TRP A 845 -3.98 -6.28 -32.26
C TRP A 845 -3.52 -7.72 -32.13
N ASP A 846 -2.34 -8.05 -32.64
CA ASP A 846 -1.75 -9.39 -32.54
C ASP A 846 -1.16 -9.61 -31.14
N TRP A 847 -0.52 -8.59 -30.56
CA TRP A 847 -0.10 -8.56 -29.16
C TRP A 847 -1.28 -8.77 -28.20
N LEU A 848 -2.37 -8.02 -28.39
CA LEU A 848 -3.57 -8.14 -27.55
C LEU A 848 -4.22 -9.53 -27.62
N LYS A 849 -4.23 -10.18 -28.78
CA LYS A 849 -4.68 -11.59 -28.91
C LYS A 849 -3.79 -12.52 -28.10
N MET A 850 -2.46 -12.37 -28.18
CA MET A 850 -1.51 -13.24 -27.48
C MET A 850 -1.64 -13.08 -25.96
N GLU A 851 -1.73 -11.84 -25.45
CA GLU A 851 -1.94 -11.57 -24.02
C GLU A 851 -3.28 -12.14 -23.51
N ASP A 852 -4.37 -12.04 -24.27
CA ASP A 852 -5.68 -12.63 -23.91
C ASP A 852 -5.64 -14.17 -23.93
N ILE A 853 -5.04 -14.78 -24.96
CA ILE A 853 -4.82 -16.23 -25.03
C ILE A 853 -4.02 -16.70 -23.79
N PHE A 854 -2.93 -16.02 -23.45
CA PHE A 854 -2.13 -16.33 -22.27
C PHE A 854 -2.92 -16.12 -20.96
N ALA A 855 -3.70 -15.04 -20.83
CA ALA A 855 -4.52 -14.75 -19.66
C ALA A 855 -5.59 -15.82 -19.42
N ASN A 856 -6.21 -16.35 -20.47
CA ASN A 856 -7.17 -17.45 -20.37
C ASN A 856 -6.45 -18.78 -20.06
N ILE A 857 -5.41 -19.15 -20.82
CA ILE A 857 -4.66 -20.41 -20.62
C ILE A 857 -4.02 -20.50 -19.23
N PHE A 858 -3.52 -19.40 -18.67
CA PHE A 858 -3.01 -19.36 -17.29
C PHE A 858 -4.09 -19.71 -16.26
N GLN A 859 -5.32 -19.20 -16.44
CA GLN A 859 -6.45 -19.54 -15.57
C GLN A 859 -6.86 -21.01 -15.71
N HIS A 860 -6.86 -21.55 -16.93
CA HIS A 860 -7.14 -22.97 -17.16
C HIS A 860 -6.06 -23.88 -16.55
N LYS A 861 -4.77 -23.55 -16.65
CA LYS A 861 -3.70 -24.30 -15.96
C LYS A 861 -3.88 -24.32 -14.44
N CYS A 862 -4.26 -23.19 -13.85
CA CYS A 862 -4.56 -23.12 -12.41
C CYS A 862 -5.79 -23.96 -12.02
N ALA A 863 -6.84 -23.96 -12.86
CA ALA A 863 -8.05 -24.75 -12.62
C ALA A 863 -7.78 -26.26 -12.74
N ARG A 864 -7.12 -26.71 -13.81
CA ARG A 864 -6.70 -28.12 -14.00
C ARG A 864 -5.77 -28.59 -12.88
N ARG A 865 -4.84 -27.75 -12.42
CA ARG A 865 -3.97 -28.07 -11.26
C ARG A 865 -4.76 -28.20 -9.95
N MET A 866 -5.72 -27.31 -9.69
CA MET A 866 -6.61 -27.41 -8.53
C MET A 866 -7.44 -28.71 -8.55
N GLU A 867 -7.92 -29.12 -9.73
CA GLU A 867 -8.66 -30.38 -9.91
C GLU A 867 -7.77 -31.62 -9.75
N SER A 868 -6.49 -31.53 -10.16
CA SER A 868 -5.49 -32.59 -9.96
C SER A 868 -5.01 -32.69 -8.50
N GLU A 869 -4.94 -31.58 -7.77
CA GLU A 869 -4.52 -31.53 -6.35
C GLU A 869 -5.68 -31.91 -5.40
N TYR A 870 -6.93 -31.68 -5.82
CA TYR A 870 -8.15 -32.04 -5.09
C TYR A 870 -9.14 -32.83 -5.96
N PRO A 871 -8.77 -34.04 -6.42
CA PRO A 871 -9.61 -34.86 -7.30
C PRO A 871 -10.91 -35.28 -6.63
N GLN A 872 -11.98 -35.41 -7.42
CA GLN A 872 -13.32 -35.77 -6.93
C GLN A 872 -13.78 -37.06 -7.61
N PRO A 873 -14.23 -38.08 -6.85
CA PRO A 873 -14.60 -39.36 -7.42
C PRO A 873 -15.83 -39.24 -8.33
N ARG A 874 -15.83 -40.03 -9.41
CA ARG A 874 -16.86 -40.00 -10.46
C ARG A 874 -18.24 -40.32 -9.87
N GLY A 875 -19.19 -39.40 -10.04
CA GLY A 875 -20.59 -39.58 -9.63
C GLY A 875 -20.93 -39.12 -8.21
N GLU A 876 -19.99 -38.59 -7.42
CA GLU A 876 -20.29 -38.12 -6.06
C GLU A 876 -21.17 -36.85 -6.03
N LYS A 877 -22.05 -36.77 -5.04
CA LYS A 877 -22.89 -35.58 -4.77
C LYS A 877 -22.02 -34.40 -4.28
N LYS A 878 -22.03 -33.27 -4.99
CA LYS A 878 -21.34 -32.04 -4.52
C LYS A 878 -21.85 -31.62 -3.14
N LYS A 879 -20.95 -31.37 -2.18
CA LYS A 879 -21.27 -31.01 -0.78
C LYS A 879 -22.25 -29.82 -0.70
N PRO A 880 -23.28 -29.86 0.18
CA PRO A 880 -24.37 -28.87 0.18
C PRO A 880 -23.90 -27.46 0.51
N LEU A 881 -22.88 -27.30 1.37
CA LEU A 881 -22.30 -26.00 1.71
C LEU A 881 -21.83 -25.23 0.45
N VAL A 882 -21.15 -25.91 -0.49
CA VAL A 882 -20.66 -25.28 -1.74
C VAL A 882 -21.85 -24.81 -2.59
N LYS A 883 -22.94 -25.59 -2.63
CA LYS A 883 -24.17 -25.20 -3.34
C LYS A 883 -24.84 -23.99 -2.69
N TYR A 884 -24.89 -23.93 -1.36
CA TYR A 884 -25.51 -22.82 -0.63
C TYR A 884 -24.67 -21.54 -0.68
N PHE A 885 -23.34 -21.62 -0.56
CA PHE A 885 -22.47 -20.43 -0.72
C PHE A 885 -22.47 -19.89 -2.15
N MET A 886 -22.26 -20.74 -3.16
CA MET A 886 -22.20 -20.29 -4.56
C MET A 886 -23.58 -19.86 -5.09
N GLY A 887 -24.59 -20.73 -4.95
CA GLY A 887 -25.95 -20.48 -5.47
C GLY A 887 -26.74 -19.49 -4.62
N GLY A 888 -26.65 -19.60 -3.29
CA GLY A 888 -27.28 -18.65 -2.37
C GLY A 888 -26.62 -17.27 -2.41
N GLY A 889 -25.29 -17.18 -2.60
CA GLY A 889 -24.60 -15.93 -2.86
C GLY A 889 -25.07 -15.25 -4.16
N GLY A 890 -25.16 -16.00 -5.26
CA GLY A 890 -25.71 -15.49 -6.53
C GLY A 890 -27.16 -15.03 -6.41
N LEU A 891 -28.02 -15.79 -5.71
CA LEU A 891 -29.40 -15.41 -5.43
C LEU A 891 -29.48 -14.15 -4.56
N PHE A 892 -28.64 -14.04 -3.53
CA PHE A 892 -28.57 -12.86 -2.66
C PHE A 892 -28.15 -11.60 -3.45
N VAL A 893 -27.19 -11.71 -4.37
CA VAL A 893 -26.80 -10.58 -5.24
C VAL A 893 -27.97 -10.13 -6.13
N ILE A 894 -28.73 -11.06 -6.72
CA ILE A 894 -29.92 -10.73 -7.53
C ILE A 894 -31.00 -10.04 -6.67
N ILE A 895 -31.27 -10.56 -5.47
CA ILE A 895 -32.23 -9.96 -4.52
C ILE A 895 -31.75 -8.58 -4.09
N ALA A 896 -30.46 -8.39 -3.79
CA ALA A 896 -29.89 -7.10 -3.43
C ALA A 896 -30.03 -6.07 -4.56
N VAL A 897 -29.71 -6.42 -5.81
CA VAL A 897 -29.87 -5.52 -6.97
C VAL A 897 -31.32 -5.03 -7.14
N ILE A 898 -32.31 -5.87 -6.84
CA ILE A 898 -33.73 -5.51 -6.95
C ILE A 898 -34.19 -4.68 -5.73
N TRP A 899 -33.87 -5.09 -4.51
CA TRP A 899 -34.47 -4.53 -3.30
C TRP A 899 -33.64 -3.42 -2.63
N PHE A 900 -32.31 -3.43 -2.74
CA PHE A 900 -31.45 -2.42 -2.09
C PHE A 900 -31.74 -0.98 -2.58
N PRO A 901 -31.97 -0.70 -3.88
CA PRO A 901 -32.40 0.63 -4.32
C PRO A 901 -33.75 1.05 -3.73
N LEU A 902 -34.72 0.12 -3.65
CA LEU A 902 -36.04 0.39 -3.06
C LEU A 902 -35.94 0.70 -1.56
N VAL A 903 -35.06 0.01 -0.82
CA VAL A 903 -34.79 0.29 0.59
C VAL A 903 -34.17 1.69 0.76
N ILE A 904 -33.22 2.09 -0.09
CA ILE A 904 -32.65 3.44 -0.06
C ILE A 904 -33.72 4.50 -0.34
N PHE A 905 -34.60 4.29 -1.32
CA PHE A 905 -35.69 5.24 -1.58
C PHE A 905 -36.74 5.28 -0.47
N ALA A 906 -37.06 4.15 0.16
CA ALA A 906 -37.96 4.09 1.32
C ALA A 906 -37.38 4.83 2.55
N LEU A 907 -36.05 4.80 2.72
CA LEU A 907 -35.33 5.58 3.73
C LEU A 907 -35.23 7.07 3.37
N GLY A 908 -35.56 7.49 2.15
CA GLY A 908 -35.42 8.88 1.70
C GLY A 908 -36.20 9.91 2.54
N SER A 909 -37.29 9.49 3.19
CA SER A 909 -38.09 10.35 4.08
C SER A 909 -37.39 10.70 5.40
N THR A 910 -36.41 9.91 5.86
CA THR A 910 -35.63 10.21 7.08
C THR A 910 -34.47 11.19 6.82
N VAL A 911 -34.10 11.37 5.54
CA VAL A 911 -33.00 12.25 5.08
C VAL A 911 -33.50 13.67 4.75
N GLY A 912 -34.82 13.90 4.72
CA GLY A 912 -35.41 15.21 4.51
C GLY A 912 -35.19 16.17 5.69
N GLN A 913 -34.95 17.45 5.40
CA GLN A 913 -34.80 18.51 6.39
C GLN A 913 -36.15 19.19 6.70
N PRO A 914 -36.45 19.52 7.97
CA PRO A 914 -37.66 20.24 8.34
C PRO A 914 -37.68 21.63 7.72
N ASN A 915 -38.81 22.04 7.13
CA ASN A 915 -38.97 23.34 6.47
C ASN A 915 -40.16 24.12 7.03
N LEU A 916 -39.94 24.81 8.15
CA LEU A 916 -40.94 25.62 8.83
C LEU A 916 -41.19 26.94 8.07
N PRO A 917 -42.40 27.51 8.12
CA PRO A 917 -42.68 28.82 7.55
C PRO A 917 -41.98 29.95 8.35
N TYR A 918 -41.59 31.01 7.65
CA TYR A 918 -41.04 32.22 8.23
C TYR A 918 -42.07 33.36 8.34
N ASP A 919 -43.09 33.33 7.48
CA ASP A 919 -44.26 34.20 7.51
C ASP A 919 -45.52 33.38 7.16
N VAL A 920 -46.61 33.65 7.85
CA VAL A 920 -47.93 33.09 7.56
C VAL A 920 -48.94 34.22 7.64
N THR A 921 -49.55 34.51 6.49
CA THR A 921 -50.56 35.57 6.35
C THR A 921 -51.94 34.96 6.16
N VAL A 922 -52.93 35.58 6.79
CA VAL A 922 -54.32 35.13 6.84
C VAL A 922 -55.23 36.33 6.61
N THR A 923 -56.14 36.21 5.65
CA THR A 923 -57.12 37.23 5.28
C THR A 923 -58.53 36.66 5.27
N MET A 924 -59.50 37.49 5.62
CA MET A 924 -60.92 37.16 5.56
C MET A 924 -61.67 38.27 4.81
N ASP A 925 -62.29 37.93 3.69
CA ASP A 925 -63.04 38.84 2.83
C ASP A 925 -64.53 38.48 2.76
N ILE A 926 -65.38 39.50 2.72
CA ILE A 926 -66.82 39.37 2.50
C ILE A 926 -67.11 39.88 1.07
N GLY A 927 -67.67 39.01 0.23
CA GLY A 927 -67.93 39.31 -1.18
C GLY A 927 -66.63 39.59 -1.96
N ASN A 928 -66.61 40.75 -2.61
CA ASN A 928 -65.42 41.29 -3.31
C ASN A 928 -64.98 42.63 -2.69
N TYR A 929 -65.34 42.89 -1.42
CA TYR A 929 -65.01 44.12 -0.71
C TYR A 929 -63.65 43.99 0.02
N GLN A 930 -63.13 45.09 0.57
CA GLN A 930 -61.85 45.07 1.30
C GLN A 930 -61.90 44.06 2.48
N PRO A 931 -60.84 43.22 2.65
CA PRO A 931 -60.76 42.25 3.75
C PRO A 931 -61.10 42.87 5.11
N ILE A 932 -61.98 42.18 5.86
CA ILE A 932 -62.43 42.61 7.18
C ILE A 932 -61.36 42.33 8.26
N TYR A 933 -60.58 41.27 8.06
CA TYR A 933 -59.48 40.86 8.92
C TYR A 933 -58.27 40.52 8.06
N GLU A 934 -57.12 41.07 8.41
CA GLU A 934 -55.81 40.69 7.87
C GLU A 934 -54.82 40.54 9.02
N MET A 935 -54.05 39.45 9.01
CA MET A 935 -53.03 39.17 10.01
C MET A 935 -51.82 38.49 9.37
N SER A 936 -50.62 38.84 9.85
CA SER A 936 -49.36 38.21 9.44
C SER A 936 -48.55 37.85 10.67
N ALA A 937 -48.37 36.55 10.89
CA ALA A 937 -47.52 35.99 11.93
C ALA A 937 -46.13 35.73 11.34
N GLN A 938 -45.11 36.40 11.88
CA GLN A 938 -43.73 36.32 11.39
C GLN A 938 -42.83 35.64 12.42
N ASN A 939 -41.70 35.08 11.97
CA ASN A 939 -40.71 34.43 12.83
C ASN A 939 -39.96 35.41 13.76
N ASN A 940 -39.83 36.68 13.37
CA ASN A 940 -39.08 37.69 14.11
C ASN A 940 -39.85 38.31 15.30
N THR A 941 -41.16 38.07 15.41
CA THR A 941 -41.96 38.50 16.57
C THR A 941 -42.04 37.38 17.61
N VAL A 942 -41.83 37.73 18.87
CA VAL A 942 -41.75 36.75 19.97
C VAL A 942 -43.10 36.05 20.16
N ASN A 943 -43.08 34.71 20.18
CA ASN A 943 -44.22 33.81 20.37
C ASN A 943 -45.29 33.77 19.24
N THR A 944 -45.02 34.30 18.03
CA THR A 944 -45.99 34.24 16.91
C THR A 944 -45.82 33.04 15.97
N ILE A 945 -44.60 32.57 15.74
CA ILE A 945 -44.33 31.27 15.10
C ILE A 945 -43.32 30.51 15.97
N ASP A 946 -43.77 29.50 16.69
CA ASP A 946 -42.91 28.61 17.47
C ASP A 946 -42.81 27.22 16.80
N LYS A 947 -41.64 26.60 16.88
CA LYS A 947 -41.51 25.14 16.66
C LYS A 947 -42.26 24.39 17.77
N MET A 948 -42.97 23.32 17.42
CA MET A 948 -43.68 22.50 18.41
C MET A 948 -42.69 21.89 19.41
N SER A 949 -43.00 21.96 20.70
CA SER A 949 -42.15 21.34 21.73
C SER A 949 -42.41 19.82 21.80
N GLU A 950 -41.41 19.03 22.15
CA GLU A 950 -41.57 17.58 22.36
C GLU A 950 -42.64 17.27 23.41
N GLN A 951 -42.75 18.10 24.46
CA GLN A 951 -43.79 17.97 25.49
C GLN A 951 -45.19 18.22 24.92
N SER A 952 -45.36 19.29 24.13
CA SER A 952 -46.63 19.63 23.46
C SER A 952 -46.99 18.60 22.38
N TRP A 953 -46.00 18.02 21.70
CA TRP A 953 -46.17 16.91 20.76
C TRP A 953 -46.68 15.65 21.47
N ASN A 954 -46.08 15.30 22.61
CA ASN A 954 -46.55 14.20 23.44
C ASN A 954 -47.96 14.46 24.01
N LYS A 955 -48.33 15.71 24.35
CA LYS A 955 -49.74 16.06 24.65
C LYS A 955 -50.66 15.76 23.45
N MET A 956 -50.27 16.20 22.25
CA MET A 956 -51.05 16.01 21.02
C MET A 956 -51.25 14.53 20.67
N GLN A 957 -50.20 13.71 20.69
CA GLN A 957 -50.33 12.26 20.47
C GLN A 957 -51.26 11.62 21.50
N ASN A 958 -51.10 11.95 22.79
CA ASN A 958 -51.94 11.43 23.86
C ASN A 958 -53.43 11.83 23.72
N ALA A 959 -53.71 13.05 23.26
CA ALA A 959 -55.08 13.50 22.98
C ALA A 959 -55.75 12.68 21.85
N TYR A 960 -54.98 12.29 20.83
CA TYR A 960 -55.47 11.53 19.67
C TYR A 960 -55.35 10.00 19.79
N MET A 961 -54.90 9.44 20.92
CA MET A 961 -54.71 7.99 21.14
C MET A 961 -55.92 7.10 20.77
N LYS A 962 -57.15 7.63 20.83
CA LYS A 962 -58.37 6.90 20.47
C LYS A 962 -58.67 6.86 18.96
N ASN A 963 -58.08 7.76 18.18
CA ASN A 963 -58.34 7.90 16.75
C ASN A 963 -57.15 7.34 15.93
N LYS A 964 -57.33 6.13 15.38
CA LYS A 964 -56.31 5.47 14.55
C LYS A 964 -55.94 6.26 13.30
N ALA A 965 -56.87 6.99 12.69
CA ALA A 965 -56.58 7.81 11.50
C ALA A 965 -55.72 9.03 11.85
N ALA A 966 -56.01 9.70 12.97
CA ALA A 966 -55.17 10.77 13.52
C ALA A 966 -53.75 10.25 13.83
N LEU A 967 -53.61 9.15 14.59
CA LEU A 967 -52.30 8.57 14.90
C LEU A 967 -51.50 8.20 13.64
N THR A 968 -52.16 7.64 12.62
CA THR A 968 -51.53 7.26 11.34
C THR A 968 -51.14 8.48 10.49
N PHE A 969 -51.77 9.64 10.69
CA PHE A 969 -51.32 10.91 10.11
C PHE A 969 -50.12 11.47 10.89
N LEU A 970 -50.23 11.54 12.23
CA LEU A 970 -49.22 12.09 13.12
C LEU A 970 -47.88 11.33 13.04
N SER A 971 -47.90 10.01 12.79
CA SER A 971 -46.69 9.19 12.66
C SER A 971 -45.83 9.48 11.41
N ASN A 972 -46.23 10.39 10.53
CA ASN A 972 -45.43 10.80 9.36
C ASN A 972 -44.63 12.10 9.59
N TYR A 973 -44.77 12.72 10.76
CA TYR A 973 -44.15 14.01 11.10
C TYR A 973 -43.47 13.92 12.46
N ASP A 974 -42.34 14.60 12.59
CA ASP A 974 -41.68 14.84 13.87
C ASP A 974 -42.15 16.19 14.46
N TYR A 975 -41.93 16.40 15.76
CA TYR A 975 -42.21 17.70 16.39
C TYR A 975 -41.44 18.86 15.75
N THR A 976 -40.32 18.58 15.05
CA THR A 976 -39.55 19.56 14.28
C THR A 976 -40.23 20.04 13.01
N ASP A 977 -41.17 19.29 12.46
CA ASP A 977 -41.85 19.61 11.19
C ASP A 977 -43.08 20.51 11.40
N ILE A 978 -43.47 20.70 12.66
CA ILE A 978 -44.72 21.34 13.07
C ILE A 978 -44.44 22.73 13.62
N ALA A 979 -45.05 23.75 13.00
CA ALA A 979 -45.02 25.12 13.49
C ALA A 979 -46.38 25.51 14.09
N VAL A 980 -46.33 26.06 15.30
CA VAL A 980 -47.47 26.61 16.04
C VAL A 980 -47.53 28.11 15.75
N ILE A 981 -48.57 28.54 15.06
CA ILE A 981 -48.77 29.92 14.60
C ILE A 981 -49.81 30.57 15.51
N ARG A 982 -49.46 31.67 16.17
CA ARG A 982 -50.37 32.42 17.04
C ARG A 982 -50.66 33.79 16.44
N MET A 983 -51.93 34.03 16.15
CA MET A 983 -52.45 35.26 15.58
C MET A 983 -53.30 36.03 16.60
N SER A 984 -53.32 37.36 16.51
CA SER A 984 -54.17 38.19 17.37
C SER A 984 -55.64 38.08 16.96
N ASN A 985 -56.55 38.09 17.92
CA ASN A 985 -57.99 38.09 17.64
C ASN A 985 -58.43 39.36 16.91
N SER A 986 -57.77 40.51 17.12
CA SER A 986 -58.02 41.74 16.34
C SER A 986 -57.16 41.81 15.07
N SER A 987 -57.74 42.28 13.96
CA SER A 987 -57.04 42.54 12.69
C SER A 987 -55.80 43.43 12.88
N ARG A 988 -54.73 43.16 12.11
CA ARG A 988 -53.53 43.99 12.01
C ARG A 988 -53.78 45.28 11.24
N MET A 989 -54.80 45.29 10.37
CA MET A 989 -55.21 46.44 9.58
C MET A 989 -56.56 46.99 10.04
N VAL A 990 -56.64 48.32 10.12
CA VAL A 990 -57.90 49.08 10.25
C VAL A 990 -58.70 48.89 8.96
N TRP A 991 -60.00 48.64 9.08
CA TRP A 991 -60.90 48.42 7.95
C TRP A 991 -61.20 49.76 7.26
N GLY A 992 -60.43 50.07 6.23
CA GLY A 992 -60.43 51.34 5.50
C GLY A 992 -61.44 51.43 4.35
N ILE A 993 -62.56 50.70 4.43
CA ILE A 993 -63.56 50.61 3.37
C ILE A 993 -64.12 52.00 3.02
N SER A 994 -64.34 52.26 1.73
CA SER A 994 -64.96 53.53 1.32
C SER A 994 -66.41 53.58 1.78
N GLN A 995 -66.94 54.78 2.04
CA GLN A 995 -68.34 54.95 2.44
C GLN A 995 -69.32 54.41 1.39
N PRO A 996 -69.14 54.66 0.06
CA PRO A 996 -69.90 53.98 -0.98
C PRO A 996 -69.80 52.45 -0.93
N ASP A 997 -68.61 51.88 -0.77
CA ASP A 997 -68.43 50.41 -0.74
C ASP A 997 -69.08 49.77 0.49
N ARG A 998 -69.06 50.45 1.63
CA ARG A 998 -69.76 50.03 2.85
C ARG A 998 -71.28 50.05 2.65
N ASP A 999 -71.81 51.09 2.01
CA ASP A 999 -73.24 51.21 1.75
C ASP A 999 -73.69 50.22 0.65
N TYR A 1000 -72.84 49.94 -0.35
CA TYR A 1000 -73.03 48.83 -1.31
C TYR A 1000 -73.00 47.46 -0.63
N LEU A 1001 -72.08 47.21 0.31
CA LEU A 1001 -72.06 45.98 1.11
C LEU A 1001 -73.34 45.81 1.95
N ILE A 1002 -73.85 46.88 2.56
CA ILE A 1002 -75.12 46.86 3.29
C ILE A 1002 -76.30 46.58 2.34
N ALA A 1003 -76.32 47.19 1.15
CA ALA A 1003 -77.35 46.93 0.14
C ALA A 1003 -77.28 45.50 -0.42
N ASP A 1004 -76.09 44.98 -0.69
CA ASP A 1004 -75.85 43.58 -1.09
C ASP A 1004 -76.38 42.63 0.00
N LEU A 1005 -76.06 42.87 1.27
CA LEU A 1005 -76.54 42.10 2.42
C LEU A 1005 -78.07 42.18 2.62
N GLN A 1006 -78.73 43.23 2.15
CA GLN A 1006 -80.20 43.37 2.18
C GLN A 1006 -80.89 42.76 0.95
N SER A 1007 -80.22 42.69 -0.20
CA SER A 1007 -80.74 42.08 -1.42
C SER A 1007 -80.92 40.56 -1.31
N SER A 1008 -81.51 39.89 -2.31
CA SER A 1008 -81.54 38.41 -2.38
C SER A 1008 -80.25 37.76 -2.94
N LYS A 1009 -79.20 38.55 -3.17
CA LYS A 1009 -77.91 38.11 -3.73
C LYS A 1009 -77.14 37.22 -2.76
N GLN A 1010 -76.71 36.04 -3.21
CA GLN A 1010 -75.79 35.19 -2.47
C GLN A 1010 -74.45 35.92 -2.27
N ILE A 1011 -73.91 35.89 -1.06
CA ILE A 1011 -72.61 36.50 -0.72
C ILE A 1011 -71.68 35.38 -0.27
N VAL A 1012 -70.41 35.46 -0.68
CA VAL A 1012 -69.38 34.53 -0.21
C VAL A 1012 -68.57 35.18 0.91
N ILE A 1013 -68.26 34.42 1.96
CA ILE A 1013 -67.25 34.79 2.96
C ILE A 1013 -66.05 33.88 2.70
N ARG A 1014 -64.94 34.46 2.26
CA ARG A 1014 -63.72 33.71 1.95
C ARG A 1014 -62.72 33.89 3.09
N PHE A 1015 -61.98 32.84 3.37
CA PHE A 1015 -60.89 32.81 4.34
C PHE A 1015 -59.66 32.23 3.65
N THR A 1016 -58.64 33.07 3.44
CA THR A 1016 -57.45 32.76 2.63
C THR A 1016 -56.22 32.72 3.51
N TRP A 1017 -55.37 31.70 3.33
CA TRP A 1017 -54.10 31.58 4.02
C TRP A 1017 -52.96 31.42 3.01
N HIS A 1018 -51.86 32.12 3.25
CA HIS A 1018 -50.65 32.10 2.45
C HIS A 1018 -49.45 31.88 3.37
N VAL A 1019 -48.65 30.87 3.06
CA VAL A 1019 -47.60 30.29 3.90
C VAL A 1019 -46.27 30.36 3.16
N SER A 1020 -45.31 31.10 3.73
CA SER A 1020 -44.03 31.38 3.07
C SER A 1020 -42.89 30.67 3.79
N ARG A 1021 -42.15 29.83 3.06
CA ARG A 1021 -41.04 29.00 3.56
C ARG A 1021 -39.73 29.33 2.87
N LEU A 1022 -38.62 29.09 3.57
CA LEU A 1022 -37.29 29.15 2.98
C LEU A 1022 -37.14 27.98 2.00
N ASN A 1023 -36.77 28.26 0.76
CA ASN A 1023 -36.73 27.24 -0.28
C ASN A 1023 -35.29 26.91 -0.70
N PRO A 1024 -34.78 25.69 -0.42
CA PRO A 1024 -33.44 25.31 -0.87
C PRO A 1024 -33.36 25.03 -2.38
N ASN A 1025 -34.47 24.69 -3.05
CA ASN A 1025 -34.51 24.16 -4.41
C ASN A 1025 -35.26 25.10 -5.39
N PRO A 1026 -34.61 25.62 -6.45
CA PRO A 1026 -35.25 26.54 -7.40
C PRO A 1026 -36.38 25.94 -8.25
N LYS A 1027 -36.65 24.63 -8.16
CA LYS A 1027 -37.77 23.97 -8.88
C LYS A 1027 -39.05 23.81 -8.05
N THR A 1028 -39.01 24.02 -6.75
CA THR A 1028 -40.21 24.04 -5.86
C THR A 1028 -40.66 25.48 -5.63
N THR A 1029 -41.92 25.70 -5.24
CA THR A 1029 -42.38 27.02 -4.77
C THR A 1029 -42.05 27.19 -3.28
N GLY A 1030 -41.50 28.34 -2.89
CA GLY A 1030 -41.31 28.68 -1.47
C GLY A 1030 -42.62 29.04 -0.77
N GLU A 1031 -43.57 29.55 -1.55
CA GLU A 1031 -44.92 29.91 -1.12
C GLU A 1031 -45.89 28.75 -1.32
N ALA A 1032 -46.89 28.66 -0.44
CA ALA A 1032 -48.05 27.80 -0.57
C ALA A 1032 -49.31 28.53 -0.08
N SER A 1033 -50.35 28.58 -0.90
CA SER A 1033 -51.59 29.29 -0.59
C SER A 1033 -52.84 28.45 -0.85
N SER A 1034 -53.91 28.70 -0.11
CA SER A 1034 -55.24 28.18 -0.39
C SER A 1034 -56.31 29.06 0.27
N SER A 1035 -57.57 28.86 -0.09
CA SER A 1035 -58.71 29.57 0.49
C SER A 1035 -59.90 28.64 0.67
N HIS A 1036 -60.61 28.79 1.78
CA HIS A 1036 -61.96 28.24 1.95
C HIS A 1036 -63.01 29.33 1.71
N VAL A 1037 -64.23 28.91 1.37
CA VAL A 1037 -65.36 29.79 1.06
C VAL A 1037 -66.60 29.24 1.76
N TYR A 1038 -67.21 30.07 2.60
CA TYR A 1038 -68.52 29.84 3.19
C TYR A 1038 -69.58 30.64 2.43
N GLU A 1039 -70.63 29.97 1.98
CA GLU A 1039 -71.71 30.58 1.20
C GLU A 1039 -72.80 31.14 2.14
N LEU A 1040 -72.94 32.47 2.16
CA LEU A 1040 -73.94 33.18 2.94
C LEU A 1040 -75.22 33.37 2.12
N GLU A 1041 -76.11 32.39 2.21
CA GLU A 1041 -77.45 32.40 1.61
C GLU A 1041 -78.34 33.53 2.18
N ALA A 1042 -79.31 34.00 1.39
CA ALA A 1042 -80.20 35.09 1.79
C ALA A 1042 -81.25 34.67 2.85
N ASP A 1043 -81.85 33.49 2.66
CA ASP A 1043 -82.86 32.89 3.52
C ASP A 1043 -82.49 31.43 3.81
N VAL A 1044 -82.63 31.00 5.06
CA VAL A 1044 -82.42 29.62 5.53
C VAL A 1044 -83.71 29.14 6.18
N ASP A 1045 -84.19 27.94 5.84
CA ASP A 1045 -85.49 27.39 6.29
C ASP A 1045 -86.69 28.35 6.10
N GLY A 1046 -86.68 29.12 5.01
CA GLY A 1046 -87.73 30.10 4.69
C GLY A 1046 -87.73 31.34 5.60
N LYS A 1047 -86.62 31.62 6.29
CA LYS A 1047 -86.42 32.82 7.12
C LYS A 1047 -85.11 33.50 6.74
N SER A 1048 -85.13 34.83 6.70
CA SER A 1048 -83.93 35.64 6.42
C SER A 1048 -82.76 35.27 7.35
N ASN A 1049 -81.62 34.97 6.74
CA ASN A 1049 -80.46 34.34 7.38
C ASN A 1049 -79.98 35.13 8.61
N PRO A 1050 -79.93 34.53 9.82
CA PRO A 1050 -79.61 35.26 11.04
C PRO A 1050 -78.17 35.78 11.09
N GLN A 1051 -77.20 35.07 10.48
CA GLN A 1051 -75.83 35.59 10.31
C GLN A 1051 -75.84 36.89 9.49
N ARG A 1052 -76.60 36.89 8.39
CA ARG A 1052 -76.72 38.02 7.45
C ARG A 1052 -77.39 39.24 8.10
N GLN A 1053 -78.45 39.01 8.87
CA GLN A 1053 -79.08 40.06 9.68
C GLN A 1053 -78.15 40.61 10.75
N ASN A 1054 -77.36 39.76 11.41
CA ASN A 1054 -76.45 40.20 12.46
C ASN A 1054 -75.26 40.99 11.88
N LEU A 1055 -74.73 40.64 10.70
CA LEU A 1055 -73.78 41.48 9.97
C LEU A 1055 -74.33 42.88 9.66
N ILE A 1056 -75.60 43.00 9.22
CA ILE A 1056 -76.24 44.31 9.02
C ILE A 1056 -76.35 45.10 10.33
N LYS A 1057 -76.74 44.45 11.44
CA LYS A 1057 -76.82 45.06 12.78
C LYS A 1057 -75.44 45.55 13.26
N MET A 1058 -74.38 44.79 13.00
CA MET A 1058 -72.99 45.14 13.31
C MET A 1058 -72.54 46.37 12.50
N LEU A 1059 -72.73 46.36 11.19
CA LEU A 1059 -72.38 47.48 10.30
C LEU A 1059 -73.14 48.77 10.64
N ASN A 1060 -74.37 48.65 11.15
CA ASN A 1060 -75.18 49.77 11.66
C ASN A 1060 -74.79 50.23 13.09
N GLY A 1061 -73.68 49.73 13.65
CA GLY A 1061 -73.12 50.21 14.91
C GLY A 1061 -73.77 49.63 16.17
N THR A 1062 -74.42 48.47 16.09
CA THR A 1062 -74.87 47.75 17.29
C THR A 1062 -73.90 46.61 17.63
N HIS A 1063 -73.49 46.52 18.91
CA HIS A 1063 -72.55 45.50 19.37
C HIS A 1063 -73.24 44.12 19.47
N VAL A 1064 -73.21 43.39 18.35
CA VAL A 1064 -73.65 42.00 18.20
C VAL A 1064 -72.45 41.20 17.70
N SER A 1065 -72.34 39.93 18.07
CA SER A 1065 -71.38 39.00 17.46
C SER A 1065 -72.10 38.04 16.50
N THR A 1066 -71.42 37.67 15.40
CA THR A 1066 -71.98 36.75 14.40
C THR A 1066 -71.12 35.50 14.30
N LEU A 1067 -71.72 34.34 14.56
CA LEU A 1067 -71.08 33.04 14.37
C LEU A 1067 -71.12 32.65 12.89
N ILE A 1068 -69.95 32.46 12.28
CA ILE A 1068 -69.80 31.83 10.96
C ILE A 1068 -69.28 30.40 11.19
N PRO A 1069 -70.05 29.35 10.80
CA PRO A 1069 -69.64 27.97 11.00
C PRO A 1069 -68.56 27.54 10.01
N ASN A 1070 -67.78 26.54 10.38
CA ASN A 1070 -66.88 25.76 9.51
C ASN A 1070 -65.94 26.60 8.61
N ILE A 1071 -65.39 27.71 9.09
CA ILE A 1071 -64.57 28.63 8.27
C ILE A 1071 -63.06 28.57 8.58
N PHE A 1072 -62.66 28.22 9.82
CA PHE A 1072 -61.26 28.29 10.26
C PHE A 1072 -60.52 26.94 10.24
N PRO A 1073 -59.43 26.79 9.47
CA PRO A 1073 -58.65 25.55 9.44
C PRO A 1073 -57.63 25.48 10.61
N LYS A 1074 -58.01 24.83 11.71
CA LYS A 1074 -57.14 24.66 12.91
C LYS A 1074 -55.84 23.91 12.62
N PHE A 1075 -55.87 22.99 11.65
CA PHE A 1075 -54.74 22.14 11.23
C PHE A 1075 -54.54 22.19 9.70
N LEU A 1076 -53.36 22.64 9.26
CA LEU A 1076 -52.96 22.71 7.84
C LEU A 1076 -51.78 21.77 7.54
N LYS A 1077 -51.83 21.04 6.43
CA LYS A 1077 -50.67 20.39 5.79
C LYS A 1077 -50.11 21.33 4.73
N VAL A 1078 -48.83 21.67 4.83
CA VAL A 1078 -48.11 22.55 3.88
C VAL A 1078 -47.20 21.67 3.03
N SER A 1079 -47.54 21.50 1.75
CA SER A 1079 -46.82 20.61 0.86
C SER A 1079 -45.76 21.30 0.02
N ASN A 1080 -44.73 20.56 -0.41
CA ASN A 1080 -43.66 21.04 -1.29
C ASN A 1080 -44.13 21.31 -2.74
N ARG A 1081 -45.42 21.06 -3.04
CA ARG A 1081 -46.09 21.39 -4.30
C ARG A 1081 -46.82 22.74 -4.31
N GLY A 1082 -46.58 23.61 -3.31
CA GLY A 1082 -47.20 24.95 -3.25
C GLY A 1082 -48.67 24.97 -2.81
N MET A 1083 -49.16 23.89 -2.20
CA MET A 1083 -50.53 23.81 -1.66
C MET A 1083 -50.50 23.68 -0.13
N ALA A 1084 -51.36 24.45 0.54
CA ALA A 1084 -51.62 24.37 1.98
C ALA A 1084 -53.06 23.88 2.20
N THR A 1085 -53.24 22.60 2.53
CA THR A 1085 -54.55 21.93 2.61
C THR A 1085 -54.93 21.60 4.05
N PRO A 1086 -56.20 21.77 4.48
CA PRO A 1086 -56.61 21.45 5.85
C PRO A 1086 -56.64 19.94 6.11
N ILE A 1087 -56.48 19.55 7.37
CA ILE A 1087 -56.31 18.15 7.81
C ILE A 1087 -57.59 17.64 8.49
N THR A 1088 -58.41 16.92 7.74
CA THR A 1088 -59.67 16.32 8.24
C THR A 1088 -59.45 15.24 9.31
N GLN A 1089 -58.30 14.56 9.30
CA GLN A 1089 -58.04 13.41 10.19
C GLN A 1089 -57.91 13.78 11.67
N LEU A 1090 -57.71 15.07 11.99
CA LEU A 1090 -57.51 15.60 13.35
C LEU A 1090 -58.77 16.27 13.94
N MET A 1091 -59.88 16.29 13.21
CA MET A 1091 -61.19 16.77 13.67
C MET A 1091 -62.18 15.60 13.87
N ALA A 1092 -63.27 15.83 14.59
CA ALA A 1092 -64.40 14.91 14.61
C ALA A 1092 -65.15 14.93 13.25
N PRO A 1093 -65.58 13.77 12.72
CA PRO A 1093 -66.27 13.70 11.42
C PRO A 1093 -67.71 14.25 11.52
N LEU A 1094 -67.96 15.37 10.84
CA LEU A 1094 -69.31 15.86 10.54
C LEU A 1094 -69.94 15.07 9.38
N ALA A 1095 -71.25 15.25 9.17
CA ALA A 1095 -72.00 14.60 8.10
C ALA A 1095 -71.55 14.96 6.66
N SER A 1096 -70.77 16.03 6.50
CA SER A 1096 -70.14 16.44 5.25
C SER A 1096 -68.60 16.32 5.35
N PRO A 1097 -67.93 15.64 4.40
CA PRO A 1097 -66.48 15.40 4.49
C PRO A 1097 -65.59 16.64 4.35
N LEU A 1098 -66.07 17.73 3.73
CA LEU A 1098 -65.31 18.98 3.61
C LEU A 1098 -65.43 19.83 4.87
N ASP A 1099 -66.66 20.01 5.36
CA ASP A 1099 -66.98 20.88 6.50
C ASP A 1099 -66.34 20.38 7.81
N ALA A 1100 -66.10 19.07 7.92
CA ALA A 1100 -65.39 18.45 9.04
C ALA A 1100 -63.92 18.94 9.22
N ALA A 1101 -63.34 19.68 8.27
CA ALA A 1101 -61.95 20.15 8.36
C ALA A 1101 -61.76 21.48 9.14
N TYR A 1102 -62.87 22.17 9.46
CA TYR A 1102 -62.85 23.57 9.89
C TYR A 1102 -63.58 23.79 11.23
N ARG A 1103 -63.37 24.97 11.84
CA ARG A 1103 -64.03 25.40 13.08
C ARG A 1103 -64.79 26.72 12.92
N ASN A 1104 -65.67 26.98 13.88
CA ASN A 1104 -66.57 28.13 13.86
C ASN A 1104 -65.88 29.37 14.46
N LEU A 1105 -65.96 30.51 13.76
CA LEU A 1105 -65.48 31.80 14.24
C LEU A 1105 -66.66 32.72 14.58
N SER A 1106 -66.58 33.41 15.70
CA SER A 1106 -67.43 34.56 15.99
C SER A 1106 -66.75 35.85 15.54
N LEU A 1107 -67.40 36.58 14.64
CA LEU A 1107 -67.01 37.91 14.18
C LEU A 1107 -67.55 38.96 15.14
N GLN A 1108 -66.74 39.96 15.46
CA GLN A 1108 -67.11 41.17 16.20
C GLN A 1108 -66.62 42.39 15.41
N TYR A 1109 -67.46 43.43 15.33
CA TYR A 1109 -67.14 44.70 14.69
C TYR A 1109 -66.90 45.76 15.77
N ASN A 1110 -65.71 46.37 15.73
CA ASN A 1110 -65.28 47.42 16.65
C ASN A 1110 -65.09 48.71 15.86
N GLY A 1111 -66.16 49.51 15.79
CA GLY A 1111 -66.11 50.89 15.28
C GLY A 1111 -66.93 51.79 16.21
N ASP A 1112 -66.29 52.84 16.75
CA ASP A 1112 -66.94 53.77 17.67
C ASP A 1112 -67.67 54.88 16.90
N ASN A 1113 -68.82 55.31 17.42
CA ASN A 1113 -69.71 56.28 16.79
C ASN A 1113 -69.31 57.74 17.08
N ARG A 1114 -68.07 57.97 17.56
CA ARG A 1114 -67.58 59.26 18.10
C ARG A 1114 -66.24 59.70 17.51
N SER A 1115 -66.30 60.35 16.35
CA SER A 1115 -65.23 61.21 15.77
C SER A 1115 -63.86 60.60 15.43
N SER A 1116 -63.43 59.48 16.02
CA SER A 1116 -62.31 58.68 15.52
C SER A 1116 -62.81 57.69 14.48
N SER A 1117 -62.63 58.01 13.19
CA SER A 1117 -63.12 57.21 12.05
C SER A 1117 -62.29 55.94 11.79
N GLN A 1118 -61.95 55.20 12.85
CA GLN A 1118 -61.22 53.95 12.78
C GLN A 1118 -62.16 52.82 13.22
N SER A 1119 -62.32 51.83 12.35
CA SER A 1119 -63.06 50.61 12.64
C SER A 1119 -62.22 49.40 12.27
N TRP A 1120 -62.35 48.32 13.03
CA TRP A 1120 -61.66 47.06 12.75
C TRP A 1120 -62.54 45.88 13.19
N TRP A 1121 -62.19 44.69 12.70
CA TRP A 1121 -62.86 43.47 13.09
C TRP A 1121 -61.98 42.65 14.03
N SER A 1122 -62.63 41.96 14.95
CA SER A 1122 -62.06 40.86 15.73
C SER A 1122 -62.72 39.54 15.34
N LEU A 1123 -61.89 38.49 15.29
CA LEU A 1123 -62.27 37.10 15.11
C LEU A 1123 -61.95 36.35 16.40
N GLU A 1124 -62.93 35.65 16.95
CA GLU A 1124 -62.76 34.81 18.13
C GLU A 1124 -63.11 33.35 17.80
N GLU A 1125 -62.33 32.40 18.31
CA GLU A 1125 -62.52 30.98 18.06
C GLU A 1125 -63.55 30.39 19.03
N THR A 1126 -64.54 29.64 18.53
CA THR A 1126 -65.59 29.06 19.38
C THR A 1126 -65.02 27.91 20.21
N CYS A 1127 -64.96 28.04 21.54
CA CYS A 1127 -64.34 27.05 22.42
C CYS A 1127 -65.33 26.31 23.35
N ASN A 1128 -66.56 26.17 22.88
CA ASN A 1128 -67.64 25.40 23.50
C ASN A 1128 -68.11 24.22 22.62
N ASP A 1129 -67.32 23.81 21.62
CA ASP A 1129 -67.66 22.71 20.70
C ASP A 1129 -67.09 21.35 21.16
N GLU A 1130 -67.58 20.27 20.55
CA GLU A 1130 -67.13 18.90 20.88
C GLU A 1130 -65.64 18.69 20.54
N ASN A 1131 -65.11 19.39 19.52
CA ASN A 1131 -63.69 19.31 19.15
C ASN A 1131 -62.78 19.89 20.24
N TYR A 1132 -63.18 20.97 20.90
CA TYR A 1132 -62.43 21.60 21.98
C TYR A 1132 -62.35 20.68 23.20
N GLU A 1133 -63.50 20.29 23.76
CA GLU A 1133 -63.56 19.48 24.99
C GLU A 1133 -62.92 18.08 24.82
N ASN A 1134 -63.10 17.45 23.64
CA ASN A 1134 -62.52 16.14 23.40
C ASN A 1134 -61.01 16.20 23.09
N PHE A 1135 -60.54 17.18 22.31
CA PHE A 1135 -59.17 17.19 21.79
C PHE A 1135 -58.42 18.47 22.14
N LEU A 1136 -58.82 19.63 21.61
CA LEU A 1136 -57.96 20.82 21.57
C LEU A 1136 -57.65 21.40 22.95
N LYS A 1137 -58.55 21.27 23.92
CA LYS A 1137 -58.36 21.65 25.34
C LYS A 1137 -57.19 20.94 26.04
N LYS A 1138 -56.63 19.89 25.42
CA LYS A 1138 -55.45 19.13 25.90
C LYS A 1138 -54.16 19.48 25.13
N ILE A 1139 -54.27 20.33 24.11
CA ILE A 1139 -53.22 20.59 23.09
C ILE A 1139 -52.89 22.09 23.03
N ASP A 1140 -53.90 22.94 23.16
CA ASP A 1140 -53.82 24.40 23.04
C ASP A 1140 -53.58 25.05 24.42
N ASP A 1141 -52.33 25.42 24.67
CA ASP A 1141 -51.86 26.02 25.92
C ASP A 1141 -52.25 27.52 26.07
N ASP A 1142 -52.78 28.16 25.01
CA ASP A 1142 -53.21 29.57 25.02
C ASP A 1142 -54.73 29.74 25.29
N HIS A 1143 -55.48 28.64 25.43
CA HIS A 1143 -56.90 28.58 25.84
C HIS A 1143 -57.81 29.60 25.13
N CYS A 1144 -57.69 29.70 23.80
CA CYS A 1144 -58.51 30.57 22.93
C CYS A 1144 -58.37 32.09 23.17
N SER A 1145 -57.38 32.53 23.95
CA SER A 1145 -57.01 33.96 24.07
C SER A 1145 -56.38 34.55 22.80
N LYS A 1146 -56.02 33.68 21.84
CA LYS A 1146 -55.42 33.98 20.53
C LYS A 1146 -55.97 33.00 19.50
N LEU A 1147 -55.95 33.38 18.23
CA LEU A 1147 -56.25 32.50 17.11
C LEU A 1147 -55.02 31.63 16.81
N VAL A 1148 -54.99 30.41 17.33
CA VAL A 1148 -53.86 29.46 17.15
C VAL A 1148 -54.13 28.52 15.97
N MET A 1149 -53.15 28.38 15.06
CA MET A 1149 -53.19 27.49 13.89
C MET A 1149 -51.92 26.62 13.85
N TYR A 1150 -52.05 25.35 13.51
CA TYR A 1150 -50.90 24.42 13.42
C TYR A 1150 -50.61 24.06 11.97
N THR A 1151 -49.34 24.18 11.54
CA THR A 1151 -48.88 23.74 10.21
C THR A 1151 -47.97 22.52 10.31
N PHE A 1152 -48.32 21.46 9.58
CA PHE A 1152 -47.50 20.27 9.35
C PHE A 1152 -46.78 20.42 8.01
N ASN A 1153 -45.46 20.58 8.02
CA ASN A 1153 -44.69 20.90 6.82
C ASN A 1153 -44.07 19.63 6.21
N ASP A 1154 -44.26 19.39 4.92
CA ASP A 1154 -43.54 18.30 4.22
C ASP A 1154 -42.02 18.58 4.26
N LYS A 1155 -41.22 17.66 4.82
CA LYS A 1155 -39.75 17.75 4.84
C LYS A 1155 -39.20 17.99 3.42
N SER A 1156 -38.22 18.88 3.30
CA SER A 1156 -37.57 19.21 2.03
C SER A 1156 -36.34 18.33 1.79
N PHE A 1157 -36.12 17.88 0.56
CA PHE A 1157 -34.88 17.17 0.22
C PHE A 1157 -33.72 18.17 0.14
N PRO A 1158 -32.52 17.82 0.64
CA PRO A 1158 -31.31 18.61 0.42
C PRO A 1158 -31.01 18.71 -1.08
N LYS A 1159 -30.34 19.79 -1.52
CA LYS A 1159 -30.19 20.12 -2.96
C LYS A 1159 -29.53 19.00 -3.75
N THR A 1160 -28.53 18.34 -3.15
CA THR A 1160 -27.83 17.14 -3.66
C THR A 1160 -28.77 16.00 -4.08
N LEU A 1161 -29.89 15.81 -3.37
CA LEU A 1161 -30.88 14.75 -3.65
C LEU A 1161 -32.12 15.27 -4.39
N SER A 1162 -32.22 16.59 -4.65
CA SER A 1162 -33.38 17.19 -5.31
C SER A 1162 -33.57 16.77 -6.79
N PHE A 1163 -32.57 16.14 -7.42
CA PHE A 1163 -32.74 15.52 -8.73
C PHE A 1163 -33.67 14.27 -8.69
N ILE A 1164 -33.80 13.65 -7.51
CA ILE A 1164 -34.58 12.43 -7.28
C ILE A 1164 -36.07 12.77 -7.07
N SER A 1165 -36.40 13.92 -6.48
CA SER A 1165 -37.71 14.15 -5.84
C SER A 1165 -38.91 14.39 -6.77
N GLY A 1166 -38.78 14.22 -8.08
CA GLY A 1166 -39.85 14.42 -9.05
C GLY A 1166 -39.77 13.45 -10.23
N GLU A 1167 -40.62 12.41 -10.22
CA GLU A 1167 -40.91 11.45 -11.29
C GLU A 1167 -39.74 10.54 -11.77
N GLY A 1168 -38.50 11.02 -11.73
CA GLY A 1168 -37.31 10.29 -12.18
C GLY A 1168 -36.95 9.04 -11.39
N ILE A 1169 -37.44 8.87 -10.15
CA ILE A 1169 -37.10 7.73 -9.27
C ILE A 1169 -37.40 6.39 -9.95
N ILE A 1170 -38.60 6.27 -10.51
CA ILE A 1170 -39.10 5.02 -11.10
C ILE A 1170 -38.33 4.71 -12.40
N GLY A 1171 -38.06 5.73 -13.21
CA GLY A 1171 -37.23 5.59 -14.42
C GLY A 1171 -35.77 5.22 -14.11
N LEU A 1172 -35.17 5.84 -13.10
CA LEU A 1172 -33.80 5.52 -12.66
C LEU A 1172 -33.71 4.11 -12.06
N TYR A 1173 -34.69 3.73 -11.25
CA TYR A 1173 -34.79 2.37 -10.69
C TYR A 1173 -34.89 1.32 -11.81
N PHE A 1174 -35.85 1.46 -12.73
CA PHE A 1174 -35.98 0.53 -13.86
C PHE A 1174 -34.74 0.54 -14.76
N GLY A 1175 -34.15 1.70 -15.06
CA GLY A 1175 -32.93 1.80 -15.85
C GLY A 1175 -31.74 1.06 -15.20
N LEU A 1176 -31.55 1.24 -13.89
CA LEU A 1176 -30.49 0.58 -13.12
C LEU A 1176 -30.72 -0.94 -13.03
N VAL A 1177 -31.94 -1.39 -12.71
CA VAL A 1177 -32.28 -2.81 -12.65
C VAL A 1177 -32.16 -3.47 -14.03
N LEU A 1178 -32.59 -2.79 -15.11
CA LEU A 1178 -32.42 -3.28 -16.48
C LEU A 1178 -30.93 -3.40 -16.86
N LEU A 1179 -30.10 -2.41 -16.52
CA LEU A 1179 -28.66 -2.42 -16.75
C LEU A 1179 -28.00 -3.61 -16.05
N PHE A 1180 -28.23 -3.79 -14.74
CA PHE A 1180 -27.70 -4.94 -14.01
C PHE A 1180 -28.27 -6.28 -14.53
N SER A 1181 -29.54 -6.34 -14.92
CA SER A 1181 -30.13 -7.56 -15.52
C SER A 1181 -29.44 -7.93 -16.84
N LYS A 1182 -29.03 -6.95 -17.65
CA LYS A 1182 -28.28 -7.17 -18.90
C LYS A 1182 -26.87 -7.69 -18.61
N ILE A 1183 -26.18 -7.14 -17.60
CA ILE A 1183 -24.86 -7.59 -17.16
C ILE A 1183 -24.93 -9.04 -16.65
N ILE A 1184 -25.86 -9.32 -15.72
CA ILE A 1184 -26.07 -10.68 -15.15
C ILE A 1184 -26.44 -11.67 -16.26
N ARG A 1185 -27.31 -11.29 -17.20
CA ARG A 1185 -27.64 -12.13 -18.36
C ARG A 1185 -26.40 -12.41 -19.20
N SER A 1186 -25.56 -11.42 -19.49
CA SER A 1186 -24.32 -11.57 -20.26
C SER A 1186 -23.26 -12.47 -19.59
N ILE A 1187 -23.40 -12.80 -18.31
CA ILE A 1187 -22.56 -13.77 -17.60
C ILE A 1187 -23.14 -15.19 -17.71
N MET A 1188 -24.47 -15.33 -17.77
CA MET A 1188 -25.17 -16.63 -17.82
C MET A 1188 -25.48 -17.13 -19.25
N THR A 1189 -25.65 -16.24 -20.22
CA THR A 1189 -25.89 -16.55 -21.63
C THR A 1189 -24.65 -16.26 -22.47
N GLY A 1190 -24.29 -17.15 -23.41
CA GLY A 1190 -23.04 -17.05 -24.19
C GLY A 1190 -21.93 -18.00 -23.73
N LEU A 1191 -22.24 -18.99 -22.87
CA LEU A 1191 -21.29 -20.03 -22.48
C LEU A 1191 -20.99 -21.03 -23.62
N LEU A 1192 -21.99 -21.33 -24.46
CA LEU A 1192 -21.88 -22.33 -25.55
C LEU A 1192 -20.70 -22.05 -26.50
N GLU A 1193 -20.56 -20.81 -26.95
CA GLU A 1193 -19.48 -20.36 -27.85
C GLU A 1193 -18.09 -20.44 -27.20
N LYS A 1194 -18.02 -20.51 -25.86
CA LYS A 1194 -16.76 -20.53 -25.10
C LYS A 1194 -16.25 -21.93 -24.80
N ILE A 1195 -17.11 -22.95 -24.78
CA ILE A 1195 -16.76 -24.35 -24.45
C ILE A 1195 -15.49 -24.81 -25.18
N MET A 1196 -15.43 -24.51 -26.48
CA MET A 1196 -14.32 -24.85 -27.39
C MET A 1196 -12.95 -24.30 -26.95
N PHE A 1197 -12.92 -23.24 -26.16
CA PHE A 1197 -11.71 -22.60 -25.62
C PHE A 1197 -11.56 -22.77 -24.11
N THR A 1198 -12.63 -23.10 -23.37
CA THR A 1198 -12.62 -23.21 -21.90
C THR A 1198 -12.46 -24.63 -21.37
N ASP A 1199 -12.98 -25.63 -22.06
CA ASP A 1199 -13.02 -27.03 -21.58
C ASP A 1199 -11.87 -27.87 -22.15
N LEU A 1200 -10.66 -27.28 -22.15
CA LEU A 1200 -9.43 -27.94 -22.56
C LEU A 1200 -8.91 -28.87 -21.44
N PRO A 1201 -8.55 -30.14 -21.72
CA PRO A 1201 -8.08 -31.08 -20.69
C PRO A 1201 -6.63 -30.82 -20.28
N ASN A 1202 -5.70 -30.76 -21.24
CA ASN A 1202 -4.30 -30.39 -21.01
C ASN A 1202 -3.97 -29.12 -21.78
N VAL A 1203 -3.45 -28.09 -21.11
CA VAL A 1203 -3.09 -26.79 -21.73
C VAL A 1203 -1.59 -26.56 -21.83
N ASP A 1204 -0.77 -27.53 -21.40
CA ASP A 1204 0.66 -27.30 -21.13
C ASP A 1204 1.45 -27.03 -22.41
N ARG A 1205 1.15 -27.73 -23.51
CA ARG A 1205 1.76 -27.48 -24.82
C ARG A 1205 1.46 -26.06 -25.35
N ILE A 1206 0.29 -25.50 -25.01
CA ILE A 1206 -0.12 -24.13 -25.41
C ILE A 1206 0.56 -23.10 -24.51
N LEU A 1207 0.55 -23.33 -23.19
CA LEU A 1207 1.20 -22.47 -22.22
C LEU A 1207 2.71 -22.39 -22.49
N GLN A 1208 3.35 -23.50 -22.86
CA GLN A 1208 4.73 -23.53 -23.29
C GLN A 1208 4.96 -22.69 -24.56
N LEU A 1209 4.14 -22.85 -25.60
CA LEU A 1209 4.24 -22.04 -26.82
C LEU A 1209 4.14 -20.52 -26.52
N CYS A 1210 3.23 -20.10 -25.63
CA CYS A 1210 3.15 -18.70 -25.21
C CYS A 1210 4.39 -18.26 -24.42
N LEU A 1211 4.93 -19.09 -23.53
CA LEU A 1211 6.16 -18.81 -22.78
C LEU A 1211 7.40 -18.75 -23.69
N ASP A 1212 7.40 -19.49 -24.79
CA ASP A 1212 8.48 -19.51 -25.77
C ASP A 1212 8.42 -18.26 -26.67
N ILE A 1213 7.23 -17.76 -27.03
CA ILE A 1213 7.08 -16.43 -27.66
C ILE A 1213 7.64 -15.32 -26.75
N TYR A 1214 7.33 -15.32 -25.44
CA TYR A 1214 7.90 -14.33 -24.51
C TYR A 1214 9.44 -14.44 -24.40
N LEU A 1215 10.00 -15.65 -24.46
CA LEU A 1215 11.45 -15.89 -24.40
C LEU A 1215 12.14 -15.39 -25.67
N VAL A 1216 11.59 -15.70 -26.84
CA VAL A 1216 12.09 -15.29 -28.16
C VAL A 1216 12.07 -13.77 -28.35
N ARG A 1217 11.00 -13.11 -27.87
CA ARG A 1217 10.89 -11.65 -27.78
C ARG A 1217 11.97 -11.04 -26.88
N GLU A 1218 12.26 -11.62 -25.72
CA GLU A 1218 13.28 -11.05 -24.80
C GLU A 1218 14.74 -11.30 -25.26
N SER A 1219 14.98 -12.30 -26.13
CA SER A 1219 16.25 -12.42 -26.88
C SER A 1219 16.35 -11.50 -28.11
N GLY A 1220 15.23 -10.95 -28.60
CA GLY A 1220 15.18 -10.08 -29.78
C GLY A 1220 15.23 -10.81 -31.12
N GLU A 1221 14.82 -12.08 -31.18
CA GLU A 1221 14.84 -12.90 -32.40
C GLU A 1221 13.48 -12.85 -33.11
N LEU A 1222 13.19 -11.70 -33.71
CA LEU A 1222 11.83 -11.30 -34.10
C LEU A 1222 11.20 -12.17 -35.22
N ASP A 1223 12.02 -12.77 -36.08
CA ASP A 1223 11.52 -13.65 -37.16
C ASP A 1223 10.88 -14.93 -36.57
N LEU A 1224 11.50 -15.47 -35.52
CA LEU A 1224 11.00 -16.63 -34.78
C LEU A 1224 9.80 -16.27 -33.89
N GLU A 1225 9.65 -15.00 -33.48
CA GLU A 1225 8.42 -14.50 -32.83
C GLU A 1225 7.24 -14.55 -33.81
N GLU A 1226 7.41 -14.12 -35.06
CA GLU A 1226 6.34 -14.16 -36.08
C GLU A 1226 5.91 -15.61 -36.39
N ASP A 1227 6.87 -16.51 -36.58
CA ASP A 1227 6.63 -17.93 -36.87
C ASP A 1227 5.91 -18.65 -35.71
N LEU A 1228 6.34 -18.46 -34.46
CA LEU A 1228 5.68 -19.05 -33.30
C LEU A 1228 4.29 -18.44 -33.04
N PHE A 1229 4.10 -17.16 -33.37
CA PHE A 1229 2.78 -16.53 -33.30
C PHE A 1229 1.84 -17.02 -34.42
N ALA A 1230 2.34 -17.21 -35.64
CA ALA A 1230 1.56 -17.83 -36.73
C ALA A 1230 1.07 -19.23 -36.35
N LYS A 1231 1.93 -20.01 -35.67
CA LYS A 1231 1.56 -21.29 -35.05
C LYS A 1231 0.47 -21.13 -33.99
N LEU A 1232 0.59 -20.20 -33.06
CA LEU A 1232 -0.44 -19.95 -32.04
C LEU A 1232 -1.79 -19.53 -32.66
N VAL A 1233 -1.77 -18.67 -33.68
CA VAL A 1233 -2.99 -18.21 -34.37
C VAL A 1233 -3.66 -19.35 -35.14
N PHE A 1234 -2.91 -20.22 -35.82
CA PHE A 1234 -3.48 -21.38 -36.51
C PHE A 1234 -4.15 -22.35 -35.52
N LEU A 1235 -3.52 -22.62 -34.38
CA LEU A 1235 -4.07 -23.51 -33.35
C LEU A 1235 -5.45 -23.04 -32.83
N TYR A 1236 -5.66 -21.72 -32.69
CA TYR A 1236 -6.95 -21.14 -32.32
C TYR A 1236 -7.94 -20.97 -33.48
N ARG A 1237 -7.48 -21.08 -34.74
CA ARG A 1237 -8.31 -21.04 -35.94
C ARG A 1237 -8.94 -22.39 -36.27
N SER A 1238 -8.30 -23.50 -35.90
CA SER A 1238 -8.74 -24.87 -36.20
C SER A 1238 -9.01 -25.67 -34.91
N PRO A 1239 -10.29 -25.95 -34.58
CA PRO A 1239 -10.64 -26.60 -33.32
C PRO A 1239 -10.26 -28.08 -33.27
N GLU A 1240 -10.13 -28.75 -34.42
CA GLU A 1240 -9.70 -30.14 -34.50
C GLU A 1240 -8.23 -30.29 -34.06
N THR A 1241 -7.35 -29.39 -34.50
CA THR A 1241 -5.97 -29.31 -34.02
C THR A 1241 -5.88 -28.86 -32.56
N LEU A 1242 -6.76 -27.95 -32.11
CA LEU A 1242 -6.84 -27.58 -30.69
C LEU A 1242 -7.18 -28.79 -29.81
N ILE A 1243 -8.14 -29.62 -30.24
CA ILE A 1243 -8.52 -30.87 -29.55
C ILE A 1243 -7.38 -31.89 -29.60
N LYS A 1244 -6.71 -32.09 -30.76
CA LYS A 1244 -5.55 -33.00 -30.86
C LYS A 1244 -4.43 -32.59 -29.90
N TRP A 1245 -4.06 -31.31 -29.93
CA TRP A 1245 -2.91 -30.75 -29.20
C TRP A 1245 -3.13 -30.61 -27.68
N THR A 1246 -4.37 -30.65 -27.21
CA THR A 1246 -4.75 -30.53 -25.79
C THR A 1246 -5.13 -31.86 -25.13
N ARG A 1247 -4.93 -32.98 -25.80
CA ARG A 1247 -5.04 -34.31 -25.17
C ARG A 1247 -4.02 -34.47 -24.03
N PRO A 1248 -4.33 -35.28 -23.00
CA PRO A 1248 -3.28 -35.92 -22.20
C PRO A 1248 -2.30 -36.67 -23.12
N ARG A 1249 -1.01 -36.79 -22.75
CA ARG A 1249 -0.16 -37.84 -23.33
C ARG A 1249 -0.70 -39.19 -22.83
N GLU A 1250 -0.77 -40.20 -23.68
CA GLU A 1250 -1.11 -41.55 -23.24
C GLU A 1250 0.16 -42.23 -22.70
N GLU A 1251 0.05 -42.93 -21.57
CA GLU A 1251 1.18 -43.60 -20.91
C GLU A 1251 1.53 -44.90 -21.66
N GLY A 1252 2.12 -44.76 -22.85
CA GLY A 1252 2.53 -45.89 -23.71
C GLY A 1252 3.12 -45.53 -25.08
N GLU A 1253 2.89 -44.31 -25.61
CA GLU A 1253 3.32 -43.86 -26.95
C GLU A 1253 4.85 -43.57 -27.06
N GLY A 1254 5.69 -44.44 -26.50
CA GLY A 1254 7.15 -44.35 -26.53
C GLY A 1254 7.91 -45.69 -26.46
N GLU A 1255 7.21 -46.84 -26.38
CA GLU A 1255 7.86 -48.17 -26.36
C GLU A 1255 7.32 -49.18 -27.40
N GLU A 1256 6.23 -48.89 -28.13
CA GLU A 1256 5.68 -49.78 -29.17
C GLU A 1256 6.48 -49.79 -30.50
N GLY A 1257 7.80 -49.64 -30.42
CA GLY A 1257 8.71 -49.63 -31.56
C GLY A 1257 9.21 -51.02 -32.02
N ASN A 1258 9.08 -52.08 -31.20
CA ASN A 1258 9.58 -53.41 -31.58
C ASN A 1258 8.96 -54.59 -30.81
N ALA A 1259 7.77 -55.06 -31.22
CA ALA A 1259 7.26 -56.37 -30.82
C ALA A 1259 6.43 -57.03 -31.95
N GLN A 1260 6.86 -58.20 -32.43
CA GLN A 1260 5.97 -59.10 -33.19
C GLN A 1260 5.05 -59.87 -32.24
N PRO A 1261 3.82 -60.21 -32.65
CA PRO A 1261 2.82 -60.76 -31.74
C PRO A 1261 3.16 -62.20 -31.32
N VAL A 1262 3.47 -62.40 -30.04
CA VAL A 1262 3.47 -63.71 -29.39
C VAL A 1262 2.14 -63.90 -28.68
N ILE A 1263 1.55 -65.07 -28.85
CA ILE A 1263 0.19 -65.38 -28.43
C ILE A 1263 0.15 -65.67 -26.93
N ALA A 1264 -0.90 -65.14 -26.29
CA ALA A 1264 -1.32 -65.34 -24.91
C ALA A 1264 -0.84 -66.62 -24.21
N GLN A 1265 -0.33 -66.45 -23.00
CA GLN A 1265 -1.20 -66.58 -21.82
C GLN A 1265 -1.15 -65.28 -21.00
#